data_AF-A0A8H3BN53-F1
#
_entry.id   AF-A0A8H3BN53-F1
#
_cell.length_a   1.000
_cell.length_b   1.000
_cell.length_c   1.000
_cell.angle_alpha   90.00
_cell.angle_beta   90.00
_cell.angle_gamma   90.00
#
_symmetry.space_group_name_H-M   'P 1'
#
loop_
_entity.id
_entity.type
_entity.pdbx_description
1 polymer ?
#
loop_
_entity_poly.entity_id
_entity_poly.type
_entity_poly.pdbx_seq_one_letter_code
_entity_poly.pdbx_strand_id
1 'polypeptide(L)'
;SSQHTFASSISSRGNSLVAHASSKAPQVPTKKRLPADTLLYFASWDHIPESTVEFYCDTYLTFTTIQNIAKSLKNDSATHLLSEEQITNYYSRSIEQYINDAKKQITSLASHDPLPSTYPTYVTILETLQLVQTVYAPHGGQISGLIGEQLLQWLNTSHTVPATAELIRLSALPEPWSDPDFWPTLNKCILRGLSTSALGFLRRIGSNHPSAILRAFVRDSLVPVLETHPRSSEFQRESGFLTAHSRWRERVAEVRVAFDKAVDADPGEGDEDEWSRWVDELLGVLEGDSGVVFALCNEAVEDGWGFREVIGVWGVWVDVGLKRTQLAKVVERVAEEMPPDPTIPVQELHRAILAMEELEALEIAAQVDPWLAAHLADIFEKVETLDPHGEIAQTYGMGVRDYFVLAYAEHLHSDPTLFEIELEYMGRCGTGRERISAVICHIPVIPPAGSKASADSKSKLKSLGVDDQGLPITPRIVDAGMWEGCDRVDKLLSVCDQLGLQDESREICKVVAQHLTREKNYGLAISYCAFAKDVRGVGRIATLLLEEYVQNGSAAFVKHVTQIPARYMRVNATDPITSRLQFVARFADFHTFSEDGAKGEAVRLLVRMLDRSIVPRAWQAVVLLDAASLLEGSEEELLITTDDAYELLRYLQNIYTQTALGAGSDYLEVLARITMRGKGNTAEKEALQSLDIVRLVLARYLARCTVQRM
;
A
#
# COMPACT_ATOMS: atom_id res chain seq x y z
N SER A 1 0.00 11.73 -45.89
CA SER A 1 0.08 11.41 -44.46
C SER A 1 -1.33 11.44 -43.90
N SER A 2 -1.83 10.33 -43.37
CA SER A 2 -3.13 10.34 -42.68
C SER A 2 -2.92 10.95 -41.28
N GLN A 3 -3.48 12.14 -41.05
CA GLN A 3 -3.52 12.74 -39.72
C GLN A 3 -4.52 11.95 -38.88
N HIS A 4 -4.02 11.02 -38.08
CA HIS A 4 -4.81 10.33 -37.06
C HIS A 4 -4.79 11.15 -35.77
N THR A 5 -5.95 11.38 -35.19
CA THR A 5 -6.08 12.00 -33.86
C THR A 5 -6.06 10.88 -32.82
N PHE A 6 -5.12 10.92 -31.88
CA PHE A 6 -5.14 10.01 -30.73
C PHE A 6 -6.06 10.57 -29.65
N ALA A 7 -7.00 9.75 -29.19
CA ALA A 7 -7.85 10.05 -28.05
C ALA A 7 -7.54 9.07 -26.94
N SER A 8 -7.24 9.59 -25.75
CA SER A 8 -6.92 8.82 -24.54
C SER A 8 -7.88 9.17 -23.41
N SER A 9 -8.12 8.18 -22.55
CA SER A 9 -8.85 8.32 -21.29
C SER A 9 -8.03 7.68 -20.19
N ILE A 10 -7.76 8.43 -19.13
CA ILE A 10 -7.08 7.94 -17.94
C ILE A 10 -8.07 7.15 -17.09
N SER A 11 -7.62 6.04 -16.52
CA SER A 11 -8.37 5.25 -15.56
C SER A 11 -8.52 6.03 -14.27
N SER A 12 -9.73 6.03 -13.71
CA SER A 12 -9.95 6.59 -12.38
C SER A 12 -9.53 5.63 -11.27
N ARG A 13 -9.00 4.43 -11.57
CA ARG A 13 -8.76 3.34 -10.60
C ARG A 13 -7.29 2.99 -10.40
N GLY A 14 -6.39 3.72 -11.03
CA GLY A 14 -4.97 3.41 -11.04
C GLY A 14 -4.24 4.11 -12.16
N ASN A 15 -2.92 3.97 -12.16
CA ASN A 15 -1.99 4.58 -13.12
C ASN A 15 -2.02 3.87 -14.48
N SER A 16 -3.18 3.91 -15.12
CA SER A 16 -3.42 3.31 -16.43
C SER A 16 -4.25 4.21 -17.33
N LEU A 17 -4.05 4.09 -18.64
CA LEU A 17 -4.83 4.79 -19.65
C LEU A 17 -5.24 3.84 -20.77
N VAL A 18 -6.35 4.17 -21.41
CA VAL A 18 -6.78 3.56 -22.68
C VAL A 18 -6.70 4.61 -23.76
N ALA A 19 -6.02 4.28 -24.86
CA ALA A 19 -5.91 5.12 -26.03
C ALA A 19 -6.47 4.43 -27.28
N HIS A 20 -6.98 5.22 -28.21
CA HIS A 20 -7.42 4.75 -29.52
C HIS A 20 -7.17 5.81 -30.59
N ALA A 21 -6.88 5.35 -31.82
CA ALA A 21 -6.69 6.22 -32.97
C ALA A 21 -8.04 6.50 -33.63
N SER A 22 -8.39 7.78 -33.77
CA SER A 22 -9.60 8.26 -34.45
C SER A 22 -9.23 9.03 -35.71
N SER A 23 -9.98 8.81 -36.79
CA SER A 23 -9.90 9.61 -38.02
C SER A 23 -10.71 10.90 -37.98
N LYS A 24 -11.44 11.16 -36.88
CA LYS A 24 -12.28 12.35 -36.68
C LYS A 24 -11.70 13.24 -35.59
N ALA A 25 -11.72 14.56 -35.83
CA ALA A 25 -11.38 15.59 -34.86
C ALA A 25 -12.11 15.36 -33.52
N PRO A 26 -11.51 15.74 -32.37
CA PRO A 26 -12.03 15.41 -31.06
C PRO A 26 -13.37 16.11 -30.85
N GLN A 27 -14.47 15.37 -31.04
CA GLN A 27 -15.79 15.82 -30.62
C GLN A 27 -15.99 15.41 -29.16
N VAL A 28 -16.65 16.30 -28.42
CA VAL A 28 -17.13 16.15 -27.03
C VAL A 28 -17.53 14.69 -26.75
N PRO A 29 -17.12 14.11 -25.60
CA PRO A 29 -17.37 12.71 -25.28
C PRO A 29 -18.87 12.42 -25.35
N THR A 30 -19.29 11.79 -26.45
CA THR A 30 -20.65 11.28 -26.59
C THR A 30 -20.63 9.82 -26.15
N LYS A 31 -21.65 9.38 -25.41
CA LYS A 31 -21.89 7.96 -25.01
C LYS A 31 -22.20 7.05 -26.22
N LYS A 32 -21.57 7.28 -27.38
CA LYS A 32 -21.73 6.45 -28.56
C LYS A 32 -20.76 5.27 -28.45
N ARG A 33 -21.31 4.07 -28.62
CA ARG A 33 -20.55 2.82 -28.73
C ARG A 33 -19.50 2.99 -29.85
N LEU A 34 -18.24 2.71 -29.53
CA LEU A 34 -17.18 2.65 -30.54
C LEU A 34 -17.51 1.53 -31.56
N PRO A 35 -17.16 1.71 -32.84
CA PRO A 35 -17.25 0.65 -33.84
C PRO A 35 -16.45 -0.59 -33.39
N ALA A 36 -16.95 -1.79 -33.72
CA ALA A 36 -16.37 -3.06 -33.28
C ALA A 36 -14.89 -3.26 -33.68
N ASP A 37 -14.44 -2.61 -34.76
CA ASP A 37 -13.08 -2.76 -35.31
C ASP A 37 -12.07 -1.72 -34.76
N THR A 38 -12.40 -1.02 -33.68
CA THR A 38 -11.51 -0.01 -33.10
C THR A 38 -10.44 -0.68 -32.22
N LEU A 39 -9.17 -0.56 -32.59
CA LEU A 39 -8.05 -1.01 -31.75
C LEU A 39 -7.93 -0.13 -30.50
N LEU A 40 -7.95 -0.77 -29.33
CA LEU A 40 -7.73 -0.13 -28.02
C LEU A 40 -6.33 -0.49 -27.52
N TYR A 41 -5.56 0.53 -27.17
CA TYR A 41 -4.24 0.40 -26.57
C TYR A 41 -4.35 0.65 -25.08
N PHE A 42 -3.91 -0.30 -24.27
CA PHE A 42 -3.84 -0.17 -22.82
C PHE A 42 -2.38 0.13 -22.44
N ALA A 43 -2.18 1.15 -21.62
CA ALA A 43 -0.88 1.46 -21.05
C ALA A 43 -1.03 1.67 -19.55
N SER A 44 -0.01 1.27 -18.79
CA SER A 44 0.15 1.58 -17.38
C SER A 44 1.53 2.18 -17.17
N TRP A 45 1.63 3.13 -16.26
CA TRP A 45 2.90 3.63 -15.74
C TRP A 45 3.03 3.17 -14.29
N ASP A 46 4.25 3.23 -13.75
CA ASP A 46 4.52 2.91 -12.34
C ASP A 46 4.05 1.51 -11.91
N HIS A 47 4.16 0.53 -12.82
CA HIS A 47 3.76 -0.83 -12.53
C HIS A 47 4.58 -1.41 -11.38
N ILE A 48 3.90 -1.80 -10.31
CA ILE A 48 4.49 -2.46 -9.14
C ILE A 48 4.58 -3.96 -9.43
N PRO A 49 5.79 -4.55 -9.44
CA PRO A 49 5.95 -6.00 -9.60
C PRO A 49 5.35 -6.74 -8.40
N GLU A 50 4.72 -7.89 -8.63
CA GLU A 50 4.11 -8.70 -7.54
C GLU A 50 5.12 -9.06 -6.43
N SER A 51 6.39 -9.28 -6.79
CA SER A 51 7.47 -9.56 -5.84
C SER A 51 7.74 -8.40 -4.88
N THR A 52 7.37 -7.17 -5.23
CA THR A 52 7.59 -5.95 -4.44
C THR A 52 6.49 -5.72 -3.40
N VAL A 53 5.30 -6.29 -3.61
CA VAL A 53 4.14 -6.13 -2.71
C VAL A 53 4.43 -6.63 -1.30
N GLU A 54 5.14 -7.76 -1.15
CA GLU A 54 5.54 -8.29 0.16
C GLU A 54 6.49 -7.32 0.88
N PHE A 55 7.48 -6.79 0.16
CA PHE A 55 8.42 -5.81 0.70
C PHE A 55 7.71 -4.54 1.17
N TYR A 56 6.75 -4.00 0.41
CA TYR A 56 5.96 -2.84 0.83
C TYR A 56 5.09 -3.13 2.07
N CYS A 57 4.52 -4.32 2.18
CA CYS A 57 3.77 -4.73 3.37
C CYS A 57 4.67 -4.82 4.61
N ASP A 58 5.84 -5.46 4.50
CA ASP A 58 6.79 -5.63 5.61
C ASP A 58 7.31 -4.26 6.09
N THR A 59 7.77 -3.43 5.16
CA THR A 59 8.37 -2.12 5.47
C THR A 59 7.34 -1.09 5.99
N TYR A 60 6.07 -1.22 5.62
CA TYR A 60 4.99 -0.43 6.18
C TYR A 60 4.82 -0.61 7.70
N LEU A 61 5.07 -1.82 8.23
CA LEU A 61 5.05 -2.06 9.68
C LEU A 61 6.16 -1.27 10.39
N THR A 62 7.34 -1.20 9.77
CA THR A 62 8.45 -0.39 10.26
C THR A 62 8.10 1.10 10.23
N PHE A 63 7.51 1.57 9.12
CA PHE A 63 7.08 2.98 8.99
C PHE A 63 6.07 3.36 10.07
N THR A 64 5.02 2.55 10.26
CA THR A 64 4.01 2.81 11.29
C THR A 64 4.59 2.80 12.70
N THR A 65 5.57 1.94 12.97
CA THR A 65 6.31 1.90 14.23
C THR A 65 7.07 3.20 14.47
N ILE A 66 7.82 3.70 13.49
CA ILE A 66 8.54 4.99 13.58
C ILE A 66 7.57 6.13 13.90
N GLN A 67 6.43 6.19 13.21
CA GLN A 67 5.44 7.23 13.44
C GLN A 67 4.82 7.17 14.84
N ASN A 68 4.54 5.96 15.34
CA ASN A 68 3.99 5.78 16.69
C ASN A 68 5.00 6.18 17.77
N ILE A 69 6.28 5.84 17.57
CA ILE A 69 7.38 6.28 18.44
C ILE A 69 7.46 7.81 18.43
N ALA A 70 7.51 8.44 17.25
CA ALA A 70 7.56 9.90 17.12
C ALA A 70 6.36 10.61 17.78
N LYS A 71 5.15 10.06 17.65
CA LYS A 71 3.96 10.58 18.35
C LYS A 71 4.08 10.44 19.86
N SER A 72 4.60 9.31 20.36
CA SER A 72 4.83 9.09 21.78
C SER A 72 5.84 10.09 22.35
N LEU A 73 6.95 10.31 21.65
CA LEU A 73 8.00 11.27 22.02
C LEU A 73 7.48 12.71 22.11
N LYS A 74 6.51 13.10 21.26
CA LYS A 74 5.91 14.43 21.27
C LYS A 74 4.84 14.63 22.36
N ASN A 75 4.13 13.57 22.73
CA ASN A 75 2.95 13.68 23.61
C ASN A 75 3.23 13.38 25.08
N ASP A 76 4.29 12.63 25.40
CA ASP A 76 4.50 12.12 26.75
C ASP A 76 5.55 12.93 27.52
N SER A 77 5.10 13.61 28.58
CA SER A 77 5.95 14.39 29.49
C SER A 77 7.13 13.61 30.08
N ALA A 78 7.00 12.28 30.22
CA ALA A 78 8.07 11.40 30.70
C ALA A 78 9.15 11.11 29.64
N THR A 79 8.81 11.17 28.34
CA THR A 79 9.75 10.93 27.23
C THR A 79 10.66 12.10 26.91
N HIS A 80 10.35 13.31 27.40
CA HIS A 80 11.27 14.46 27.38
C HIS A 80 12.51 14.28 28.27
N LEU A 81 12.57 13.20 29.06
CA LEU A 81 13.74 12.85 29.88
C LEU A 81 14.72 11.92 29.14
N LEU A 82 14.37 11.44 27.93
CA LEU A 82 15.27 10.61 27.12
C LEU A 82 16.42 11.45 26.59
N SER A 83 17.63 10.90 26.59
CA SER A 83 18.77 11.54 25.94
C SER A 83 18.66 11.46 24.42
N GLU A 84 19.32 12.39 23.71
CA GLU A 84 19.44 12.36 22.25
C GLU A 84 20.01 11.03 21.73
N GLU A 85 20.93 10.41 22.49
CA GLU A 85 21.50 9.10 22.20
C GLU A 85 20.43 7.98 22.22
N GLN A 86 19.51 8.02 23.20
CA GLN A 86 18.42 7.04 23.28
C GLN A 86 17.44 7.21 22.13
N ILE A 87 17.09 8.45 21.78
CA ILE A 87 16.21 8.77 20.65
C ILE A 87 16.83 8.28 19.33
N THR A 88 18.11 8.60 19.11
CA THR A 88 18.86 8.17 17.93
C THR A 88 18.92 6.64 17.85
N ASN A 89 19.11 5.95 18.96
CA ASN A 89 19.15 4.48 19.00
C ASN A 89 17.80 3.84 18.63
N TYR A 90 16.67 4.47 18.95
CA TYR A 90 15.36 4.00 18.46
C TYR A 90 15.28 4.07 16.94
N TYR A 91 15.65 5.21 16.34
CA TYR A 91 15.66 5.36 14.89
C TYR A 91 16.68 4.45 14.21
N SER A 92 17.86 4.26 14.82
CA SER A 92 18.88 3.33 14.34
C SER A 92 18.35 1.89 14.24
N ARG A 93 17.59 1.43 15.23
CA ARG A 93 16.92 0.11 15.21
C ARG A 93 15.82 0.02 14.16
N SER A 94 15.06 1.09 13.95
CA SER A 94 14.05 1.10 12.90
C SER A 94 14.68 1.05 11.49
N ILE A 95 15.79 1.75 11.27
CA ILE A 95 16.56 1.66 10.02
C ILE A 95 17.17 0.27 9.86
N GLU A 96 17.66 -0.34 10.94
CA GLU A 96 18.13 -1.74 10.92
C GLU A 96 17.04 -2.71 10.46
N GLN A 97 15.78 -2.47 10.86
CA GLN A 97 14.65 -3.27 10.37
C GLN A 97 14.45 -3.09 8.85
N TYR A 98 14.50 -1.86 8.32
CA TYR A 98 14.46 -1.65 6.86
C TYR A 98 15.61 -2.36 6.13
N ILE A 99 16.82 -2.31 6.69
CA ILE A 99 17.99 -3.01 6.15
C ILE A 99 17.74 -4.52 6.11
N ASN A 100 17.13 -5.10 7.14
CA ASN A 100 16.80 -6.52 7.20
C ASN A 100 15.71 -6.90 6.19
N ASP A 101 14.68 -6.08 6.03
CA ASP A 101 13.62 -6.27 5.04
C ASP A 101 14.19 -6.20 3.60
N ALA A 102 15.11 -5.27 3.34
CA ALA A 102 15.82 -5.18 2.05
C ALA A 102 16.70 -6.41 1.78
N LYS A 103 17.44 -6.91 2.79
CA LYS A 103 18.22 -8.16 2.67
C LYS A 103 17.34 -9.37 2.39
N LYS A 104 16.19 -9.49 3.07
CA LYS A 104 15.19 -10.54 2.83
C LYS A 104 14.73 -10.49 1.37
N GLN A 105 14.41 -9.30 0.87
CA GLN A 105 13.96 -9.11 -0.50
C GLN A 105 15.04 -9.46 -1.54
N ILE A 106 16.28 -9.00 -1.34
CA ILE A 106 17.42 -9.35 -2.21
C ILE A 106 17.61 -10.87 -2.26
N THR A 107 17.52 -11.55 -1.11
CA THR A 107 17.66 -13.01 -1.03
C THR A 107 16.53 -13.73 -1.78
N SER A 108 15.30 -13.23 -1.66
CA SER A 108 14.15 -13.75 -2.41
C SER A 108 14.34 -13.58 -3.92
N LEU A 109 14.72 -12.39 -4.37
CA LEU A 109 14.95 -12.10 -5.80
C LEU A 109 16.14 -12.88 -6.37
N ALA A 110 17.21 -13.09 -5.59
CA ALA A 110 18.37 -13.89 -5.99
C ALA A 110 18.05 -15.36 -6.26
N SER A 111 16.95 -15.88 -5.71
CA SER A 111 16.52 -17.28 -5.94
C SER A 111 15.83 -17.50 -7.30
N HIS A 112 15.50 -16.42 -8.02
CA HIS A 112 14.82 -16.50 -9.32
C HIS A 112 15.83 -16.58 -10.47
N ASP A 113 15.54 -17.41 -11.47
CA ASP A 113 16.33 -17.55 -12.71
C ASP A 113 15.41 -17.36 -13.94
N PRO A 114 15.60 -16.32 -14.77
CA PRO A 114 16.66 -15.30 -14.71
C PRO A 114 16.44 -14.28 -13.58
N LEU A 115 17.52 -13.58 -13.21
CA LEU A 115 17.50 -12.55 -12.17
C LEU A 115 16.54 -11.41 -12.55
N PRO A 116 15.61 -11.00 -11.65
CA PRO A 116 14.68 -9.92 -11.93
C PRO A 116 15.38 -8.58 -12.19
N SER A 117 14.84 -7.78 -13.11
CA SER A 117 15.39 -6.45 -13.45
C SER A 117 15.37 -5.46 -12.28
N THR A 118 14.56 -5.72 -11.25
CA THR A 118 14.46 -4.91 -10.03
C THR A 118 15.55 -5.22 -9.00
N TYR A 119 16.29 -6.32 -9.16
CA TYR A 119 17.33 -6.75 -8.23
C TYR A 119 18.37 -5.65 -7.94
N PRO A 120 18.95 -4.95 -8.95
CA PRO A 120 19.95 -3.90 -8.70
C PRO A 120 19.40 -2.71 -7.90
N THR A 121 18.10 -2.40 -8.06
CA THR A 121 17.43 -1.33 -7.29
C THR A 121 17.41 -1.68 -5.81
N TYR A 122 17.10 -2.92 -5.44
CA TYR A 122 17.10 -3.33 -4.02
C TYR A 122 18.49 -3.39 -3.41
N VAL A 123 19.53 -3.73 -4.18
CA VAL A 123 20.92 -3.60 -3.75
C VAL A 123 21.25 -2.14 -3.46
N THR A 124 20.87 -1.24 -4.37
CA THR A 124 21.04 0.22 -4.19
C THR A 124 20.33 0.72 -2.93
N ILE A 125 19.09 0.27 -2.69
CA ILE A 125 18.32 0.59 -1.48
C ILE A 125 19.08 0.13 -0.22
N LEU A 126 19.58 -1.11 -0.21
CA LEU A 126 20.32 -1.65 0.93
C LEU A 126 21.58 -0.82 1.23
N GLU A 127 22.41 -0.57 0.22
CA GLU A 127 23.65 0.20 0.37
C GLU A 127 23.37 1.62 0.90
N THR A 128 22.31 2.25 0.39
CA THR A 128 21.88 3.59 0.78
C THR A 128 21.36 3.61 2.23
N LEU A 129 20.54 2.65 2.64
CA LEU A 129 20.05 2.56 4.01
C LEU A 129 21.19 2.32 5.01
N GLN A 130 22.17 1.49 4.65
CA GLN A 130 23.37 1.29 5.47
C GLN A 130 24.19 2.57 5.61
N LEU A 131 24.34 3.34 4.53
CA LEU A 131 25.03 4.62 4.56
C LEU A 131 24.29 5.63 5.45
N VAL A 132 22.98 5.74 5.29
CA VAL A 132 22.13 6.63 6.08
C VAL A 132 22.18 6.26 7.56
N GLN A 133 22.19 4.97 7.89
CA GLN A 133 22.39 4.51 9.27
C GLN A 133 23.76 4.96 9.81
N THR A 134 24.83 4.79 9.04
CA THR A 134 26.19 5.20 9.44
C THR A 134 26.29 6.72 9.68
N VAL A 135 25.69 7.53 8.80
CA VAL A 135 25.81 8.99 8.85
C VAL A 135 24.84 9.60 9.87
N TYR A 136 23.55 9.27 9.81
CA TYR A 136 22.50 9.97 10.56
C TYR A 136 22.07 9.28 11.85
N ALA A 137 22.13 7.95 11.91
CA ALA A 137 21.62 7.18 13.05
C ALA A 137 22.53 6.00 13.42
N PRO A 138 23.77 6.27 13.86
CA PRO A 138 24.78 5.22 14.07
C PRO A 138 24.38 4.27 15.20
N HIS A 139 24.89 3.04 15.12
CA HIS A 139 24.71 2.04 16.17
C HIS A 139 25.19 2.59 17.52
N GLY A 140 24.36 2.44 18.54
CA GLY A 140 24.63 2.99 19.87
C GLY A 140 24.25 4.46 20.05
N GLY A 141 23.76 5.15 19.01
CA GLY A 141 23.20 6.50 19.13
C GLY A 141 24.23 7.64 19.26
N GLN A 142 25.53 7.34 19.18
CA GLN A 142 26.58 8.32 19.41
C GLN A 142 26.92 9.11 18.13
N ILE A 143 26.13 10.16 17.85
CA ILE A 143 26.30 11.02 16.66
C ILE A 143 27.61 11.82 16.73
N SER A 144 28.01 12.31 17.91
CA SER A 144 29.18 13.18 18.07
C SER A 144 30.54 12.46 18.01
N GLY A 145 30.55 11.14 17.80
CA GLY A 145 31.76 10.32 17.74
C GLY A 145 32.52 10.43 16.42
N LEU A 146 33.69 9.80 16.37
CA LEU A 146 34.48 9.62 15.15
C LEU A 146 33.73 8.73 14.15
N ILE A 147 33.84 9.06 12.87
CA ILE A 147 33.10 8.36 11.80
C ILE A 147 33.99 7.43 10.94
N GLY A 148 35.31 7.61 10.98
CA GLY A 148 36.25 6.93 10.06
C GLY A 148 36.08 5.41 9.97
N GLU A 149 36.12 4.70 11.10
CA GLU A 149 35.92 3.24 11.08
C GLU A 149 34.52 2.81 10.66
N GLN A 150 33.50 3.64 10.92
CA GLN A 150 32.12 3.32 10.57
C GLN A 150 31.91 3.46 9.05
N LEU A 151 32.51 4.48 8.42
CA LEU A 151 32.52 4.62 6.97
C LEU A 151 33.31 3.49 6.30
N LEU A 152 34.47 3.12 6.86
CA LEU A 152 35.25 1.99 6.35
C LEU A 152 34.48 0.67 6.48
N GLN A 153 33.76 0.48 7.58
CA GLN A 153 32.90 -0.69 7.78
C GLN A 153 31.77 -0.73 6.75
N TRP A 154 31.06 0.39 6.56
CA TRP A 154 30.04 0.52 5.52
C TRP A 154 30.60 0.14 4.15
N LEU A 155 31.71 0.75 3.76
CA LEU A 155 32.39 0.51 2.49
C LEU A 155 32.74 -0.98 2.31
N ASN A 156 33.28 -1.62 3.34
CA ASN A 156 33.63 -3.05 3.30
C ASN A 156 32.42 -4.00 3.32
N THR A 157 31.25 -3.55 3.82
CA THR A 157 30.01 -4.32 3.77
C THR A 157 29.24 -4.18 2.46
N SER A 158 29.27 -2.98 1.86
CA SER A 158 28.52 -2.64 0.65
C SER A 158 29.32 -2.94 -0.63
N HIS A 159 30.65 -2.78 -0.58
CA HIS A 159 31.54 -2.97 -1.72
C HIS A 159 32.70 -3.91 -1.35
N THR A 160 32.54 -5.20 -1.65
CA THR A 160 33.45 -6.28 -1.26
C THR A 160 34.65 -6.43 -2.22
N VAL A 161 35.37 -5.33 -2.45
CA VAL A 161 36.61 -5.29 -3.26
C VAL A 161 37.80 -4.97 -2.35
N PRO A 162 38.92 -5.72 -2.37
CA PRO A 162 39.20 -6.89 -3.23
C PRO A 162 38.27 -8.08 -2.97
N ALA A 163 37.91 -8.78 -4.05
CA ALA A 163 37.02 -9.92 -3.96
C ALA A 163 37.60 -11.02 -3.08
N THR A 164 36.79 -11.61 -2.20
CA THR A 164 37.21 -12.71 -1.33
C THR A 164 37.80 -13.88 -2.11
N ALA A 165 37.27 -14.17 -3.30
CA ALA A 165 37.77 -15.21 -4.19
C ALA A 165 39.22 -14.92 -4.65
N GLU A 166 39.55 -13.66 -4.92
CA GLU A 166 40.88 -13.24 -5.33
C GLU A 166 41.88 -13.36 -4.18
N LEU A 167 41.49 -12.94 -2.98
CA LEU A 167 42.30 -13.13 -1.77
C LEU A 167 42.62 -14.60 -1.52
N ILE A 168 41.63 -15.49 -1.70
CA ILE A 168 41.81 -16.93 -1.56
C ILE A 168 42.76 -17.46 -2.64
N ARG A 169 42.59 -17.06 -3.90
CA ARG A 169 43.45 -17.45 -5.03
C ARG A 169 44.92 -17.11 -4.75
N LEU A 170 45.20 -15.84 -4.44
CA LEU A 170 46.56 -15.36 -4.15
C LEU A 170 47.16 -16.06 -2.92
N SER A 171 46.36 -16.31 -1.89
CA SER A 171 46.83 -17.00 -0.68
C SER A 171 47.27 -18.45 -0.95
N ALA A 172 46.72 -19.10 -1.98
CA ALA A 172 47.03 -20.48 -2.34
C ALA A 172 48.29 -20.63 -3.21
N LEU A 173 48.78 -19.54 -3.83
CA LEU A 173 49.98 -19.58 -4.67
C LEU A 173 51.23 -19.83 -3.83
N PRO A 174 52.24 -20.59 -4.31
CA PRO A 174 53.49 -20.81 -3.59
C PRO A 174 54.35 -19.53 -3.49
N GLU A 175 54.32 -18.70 -4.54
CA GLU A 175 55.02 -17.41 -4.63
C GLU A 175 54.02 -16.32 -5.05
N PRO A 176 53.19 -15.81 -4.11
CA PRO A 176 52.14 -14.84 -4.44
C PRO A 176 52.69 -13.55 -5.03
N TRP A 177 53.85 -13.08 -4.56
CA TRP A 177 54.49 -11.82 -4.99
C TRP A 177 54.92 -11.78 -6.45
N SER A 178 54.93 -12.92 -7.14
CA SER A 178 55.23 -13.00 -8.58
C SER A 178 53.97 -12.81 -9.44
N ASP A 179 52.78 -12.83 -8.84
CA ASP A 179 51.50 -12.60 -9.53
C ASP A 179 51.25 -11.09 -9.69
N PRO A 180 50.84 -10.61 -10.87
CA PRO A 180 50.66 -9.17 -11.12
C PRO A 180 49.59 -8.53 -10.22
N ASP A 181 48.60 -9.31 -9.78
CA ASP A 181 47.50 -8.80 -8.95
C ASP A 181 47.86 -8.76 -7.46
N PHE A 182 49.00 -9.33 -7.05
CA PHE A 182 49.37 -9.48 -5.65
C PHE A 182 49.59 -8.14 -4.95
N TRP A 183 50.50 -7.32 -5.47
CA TRP A 183 50.85 -6.04 -4.85
C TRP A 183 49.69 -5.04 -4.89
N PRO A 184 48.96 -4.87 -6.01
CA PRO A 184 47.71 -4.10 -6.02
C PRO A 184 46.73 -4.59 -4.95
N THR A 185 46.52 -5.91 -4.84
CA THR A 185 45.58 -6.48 -3.86
C THR A 185 46.06 -6.26 -2.42
N LEU A 186 47.36 -6.35 -2.16
CA LEU A 186 47.94 -6.06 -0.86
C LEU A 186 47.72 -4.60 -0.45
N ASN A 187 48.01 -3.66 -1.36
CA ASN A 187 47.77 -2.23 -1.13
C ASN A 187 46.28 -1.94 -0.93
N LYS A 188 45.41 -2.56 -1.72
CA LYS A 188 43.96 -2.49 -1.53
C LYS A 188 43.51 -3.03 -0.17
N CYS A 189 44.07 -4.16 0.28
CA CYS A 189 43.79 -4.73 1.60
C CYS A 189 44.20 -3.78 2.73
N ILE A 190 45.37 -3.15 2.62
CA ILE A 190 45.87 -2.22 3.63
C ILE A 190 44.99 -0.97 3.64
N LEU A 191 44.72 -0.37 2.47
CA LEU A 191 43.87 0.81 2.37
C LEU A 191 42.45 0.55 2.93
N ARG A 192 41.85 -0.61 2.63
CA ARG A 192 40.54 -1.04 3.17
C ARG A 192 40.59 -1.52 4.63
N GLY A 193 41.75 -1.48 5.29
CA GLY A 193 41.92 -1.90 6.68
C GLY A 193 41.68 -3.39 6.93
N LEU A 194 41.88 -4.24 5.92
CA LEU A 194 41.78 -5.70 5.97
C LEU A 194 43.06 -6.31 6.56
N SER A 195 43.39 -5.91 7.79
CA SER A 195 44.68 -6.21 8.44
C SER A 195 45.01 -7.70 8.51
N THR A 196 44.02 -8.57 8.72
CA THR A 196 44.24 -10.02 8.80
C THR A 196 44.80 -10.59 7.49
N SER A 197 44.21 -10.21 6.35
CA SER A 197 44.64 -10.65 5.03
C SER A 197 46.00 -10.05 4.67
N ALA A 198 46.16 -8.74 4.90
CA ALA A 198 47.43 -8.04 4.64
C ALA A 198 48.60 -8.62 5.45
N LEU A 199 48.43 -8.83 6.76
CA LEU A 199 49.44 -9.44 7.62
C LEU A 199 49.75 -10.88 7.19
N GLY A 200 48.76 -11.64 6.73
CA GLY A 200 48.94 -12.97 6.17
C GLY A 200 49.91 -12.96 4.98
N PHE A 201 49.69 -12.07 4.02
CA PHE A 201 50.57 -11.89 2.85
C PHE A 201 51.96 -11.38 3.25
N LEU A 202 52.05 -10.35 4.09
CA LEU A 202 53.33 -9.79 4.54
C LEU A 202 54.19 -10.80 5.31
N ARG A 203 53.60 -11.64 6.15
CA ARG A 203 54.36 -12.71 6.84
C ARG A 203 54.92 -13.75 5.88
N ARG A 204 54.24 -14.03 4.77
CA ARG A 204 54.78 -14.89 3.70
C ARG A 204 55.95 -14.22 2.99
N ILE A 205 55.84 -12.92 2.67
CA ILE A 205 56.97 -12.15 2.14
C ILE A 205 58.15 -12.23 3.10
N GLY A 206 57.94 -11.92 4.38
CA GLY A 206 58.98 -11.93 5.43
C GLY A 206 59.68 -13.28 5.64
N SER A 207 59.05 -14.38 5.23
CA SER A 207 59.60 -15.74 5.38
C SER A 207 60.26 -16.25 4.10
N ASN A 208 59.65 -15.99 2.94
CA ASN A 208 59.90 -16.77 1.72
C ASN A 208 60.28 -15.92 0.49
N HIS A 209 60.16 -14.58 0.53
CA HIS A 209 60.48 -13.74 -0.63
C HIS A 209 61.96 -13.82 -1.01
N PRO A 210 62.38 -13.80 -2.29
CA PRO A 210 63.79 -13.93 -2.70
C PRO A 210 64.75 -12.88 -2.08
N SER A 211 64.39 -11.59 -2.09
CA SER A 211 65.20 -10.52 -1.50
C SER A 211 65.30 -10.65 0.03
N ALA A 212 66.53 -10.86 0.54
CA ALA A 212 66.80 -10.96 1.96
C ALA A 212 66.55 -9.65 2.72
N ILE A 213 66.74 -8.52 2.02
CA ILE A 213 66.57 -7.18 2.54
C ILE A 213 65.09 -6.90 2.75
N LEU A 214 64.25 -7.18 1.74
CA LEU A 214 62.79 -7.09 1.89
C LEU A 214 62.26 -8.03 3.00
N ARG A 215 62.77 -9.27 3.07
CA ARG A 215 62.36 -10.22 4.14
C ARG A 215 62.62 -9.64 5.54
N ALA A 216 63.81 -9.10 5.76
CA ALA A 216 64.20 -8.52 7.04
C ALA A 216 63.37 -7.27 7.36
N PHE A 217 63.24 -6.34 6.40
CA PHE A 217 62.44 -5.13 6.56
C PHE A 217 60.98 -5.45 6.91
N VAL A 218 60.33 -6.34 6.16
CA VAL A 218 58.92 -6.70 6.38
C VAL A 218 58.73 -7.36 7.75
N ARG A 219 59.59 -8.30 8.12
CA ARG A 219 59.50 -9.03 9.40
C ARG A 219 59.76 -8.12 10.60
N ASP A 220 60.81 -7.30 10.53
CA ASP A 220 61.34 -6.59 11.70
C ASP A 220 60.72 -5.19 11.87
N SER A 221 60.20 -4.59 10.79
CA SER A 221 59.67 -3.21 10.79
C SER A 221 58.20 -3.13 10.38
N LEU A 222 57.82 -3.64 9.20
CA LEU A 222 56.48 -3.42 8.62
C LEU A 222 55.36 -4.23 9.32
N VAL A 223 55.58 -5.52 9.58
CA VAL A 223 54.60 -6.36 10.27
C VAL A 223 54.33 -5.84 11.70
N PRO A 224 55.34 -5.52 12.53
CA PRO A 224 55.11 -5.00 13.88
C PRO A 224 54.36 -3.66 13.93
N VAL A 225 54.55 -2.77 12.94
CA VAL A 225 53.83 -1.49 12.93
C VAL A 225 52.35 -1.71 12.57
N LEU A 226 52.06 -2.57 11.59
CA LEU A 226 50.68 -2.89 11.19
C LEU A 226 49.91 -3.65 12.28
N GLU A 227 50.56 -4.55 13.02
CA GLU A 227 49.95 -5.28 14.15
C GLU A 227 49.54 -4.38 15.30
N THR A 228 50.14 -3.19 15.40
CA THR A 228 49.92 -2.25 16.50
C THR A 228 49.15 -1.00 16.06
N HIS A 229 48.52 -1.04 14.89
CA HIS A 229 47.67 0.05 14.37
C HIS A 229 46.47 0.29 15.31
N PRO A 230 46.38 1.46 15.98
CA PRO A 230 45.30 1.75 16.91
C PRO A 230 43.96 1.82 16.21
N ARG A 231 42.92 1.18 16.78
CA ARG A 231 41.56 1.19 16.25
C ARG A 231 40.66 2.06 17.12
N SER A 232 39.83 2.92 16.53
CA SER A 232 38.97 3.85 17.29
C SER A 232 38.00 3.12 18.22
N SER A 233 37.52 1.96 17.79
CA SER A 233 36.63 1.05 18.52
C SER A 233 37.26 0.42 19.77
N GLU A 234 38.59 0.41 19.90
CA GLU A 234 39.29 -0.15 21.07
C GLU A 234 39.40 0.85 22.24
N PHE A 235 39.02 2.11 22.05
CA PHE A 235 39.18 3.16 23.04
C PHE A 235 37.82 3.69 23.51
N GLN A 236 37.68 3.88 24.83
CA GLN A 236 36.49 4.51 25.42
C GLN A 236 36.44 6.04 25.23
N ARG A 237 37.61 6.67 25.03
CA ARG A 237 37.73 8.13 24.90
C ARG A 237 38.50 8.50 23.65
N GLU A 238 37.95 9.44 22.88
CA GLU A 238 38.53 10.00 21.67
C GLU A 238 39.98 10.50 21.88
N SER A 239 40.23 11.23 22.97
CA SER A 239 41.58 11.77 23.25
C SER A 239 42.64 10.68 23.45
N GLY A 240 42.25 9.54 24.03
CA GLY A 240 43.15 8.40 24.23
C GLY A 240 43.54 7.76 22.91
N PHE A 241 42.55 7.58 22.02
CA PHE A 241 42.77 7.08 20.66
C PHE A 241 43.69 7.99 19.86
N LEU A 242 43.40 9.30 19.81
CA LEU A 242 44.22 10.26 19.05
C LEU A 242 45.68 10.31 19.55
N THR A 243 45.88 10.21 20.87
CA THR A 243 47.24 10.14 21.44
C THR A 243 47.96 8.85 21.06
N ALA A 244 47.26 7.70 21.09
CA ALA A 244 47.83 6.42 20.68
C ALA A 244 48.17 6.41 19.19
N HIS A 245 47.28 6.95 18.35
CA HIS A 245 47.51 7.09 16.91
C HIS A 245 48.71 8.00 16.60
N SER A 246 48.84 9.14 17.29
CA SER A 246 50.00 10.03 17.13
C SER A 246 51.32 9.31 17.43
N ARG A 247 51.38 8.48 18.48
CA ARG A 247 52.57 7.68 18.82
C ARG A 247 52.83 6.59 17.80
N TRP A 248 51.77 5.97 17.27
CA TRP A 248 51.88 4.99 16.21
C TRP A 248 52.44 5.63 14.93
N ARG A 249 52.03 6.85 14.60
CA ARG A 249 52.56 7.64 13.46
C ARG A 249 54.05 7.95 13.58
N GLU A 250 54.56 8.20 14.79
CA GLU A 250 56.00 8.31 15.02
C GLU A 250 56.73 7.02 14.66
N ARG A 251 56.16 5.85 14.99
CA ARG A 251 56.72 4.55 14.61
C ARG A 251 56.65 4.30 13.10
N VAL A 252 55.60 4.75 12.41
CA VAL A 252 55.54 4.69 10.94
C VAL A 252 56.69 5.49 10.32
N ALA A 253 57.01 6.68 10.86
CA ALA A 253 58.15 7.46 10.39
C ALA A 253 59.50 6.75 10.63
N GLU A 254 59.65 6.01 11.74
CA GLU A 254 60.83 5.14 11.95
C GLU A 254 60.92 4.02 10.92
N VAL A 255 59.78 3.41 10.57
CA VAL A 255 59.69 2.38 9.52
C VAL A 255 60.05 2.96 8.15
N ARG A 256 59.63 4.19 7.82
CA ARG A 256 60.04 4.90 6.60
C ARG A 256 61.55 5.04 6.51
N VAL A 257 62.20 5.51 7.57
CA VAL A 257 63.66 5.63 7.61
C VAL A 257 64.35 4.26 7.48
N ALA A 258 63.75 3.19 8.01
CA ALA A 258 64.26 1.83 7.85
C ALA A 258 64.08 1.32 6.40
N PHE A 259 63.00 1.69 5.73
CA PHE A 259 62.74 1.39 4.33
C PHE A 259 63.74 2.09 3.42
N ASP A 260 63.96 3.40 3.59
CA ASP A 260 64.92 4.16 2.78
C ASP A 260 66.32 3.54 2.86
N LYS A 261 66.75 3.14 4.07
CA LYS A 261 68.02 2.41 4.27
C LYS A 261 68.05 1.04 3.61
N ALA A 262 66.92 0.35 3.56
CA ALA A 262 66.81 -0.97 2.93
C ALA A 262 66.91 -0.84 1.40
N VAL A 263 66.26 0.17 0.82
CA VAL A 263 66.36 0.49 -0.62
C VAL A 263 67.77 0.96 -0.99
N ASP A 264 68.39 1.83 -0.18
CA ASP A 264 69.77 2.27 -0.40
C ASP A 264 70.80 1.12 -0.32
N ALA A 265 70.52 0.10 0.51
CA ALA A 265 71.37 -1.08 0.65
C ALA A 265 71.20 -2.10 -0.49
N ASP A 266 70.12 -2.00 -1.27
CA ASP A 266 69.81 -2.82 -2.44
C ASP A 266 69.39 -1.94 -3.61
N PRO A 267 70.32 -1.23 -4.30
CA PRO A 267 69.97 -0.29 -5.36
C PRO A 267 69.30 -0.93 -6.60
N GLY A 268 69.02 -2.23 -6.56
CA GLY A 268 68.49 -3.04 -7.65
C GLY A 268 69.57 -3.38 -8.68
N GLU A 269 69.78 -4.67 -8.94
CA GLU A 269 70.46 -5.11 -10.17
C GLU A 269 69.41 -5.22 -11.30
N GLY A 270 68.93 -4.08 -11.80
CA GLY A 270 68.08 -3.99 -13.02
C GLY A 270 66.62 -3.57 -12.79
N ASP A 271 65.91 -3.32 -13.90
CA ASP A 271 64.50 -2.89 -14.00
C ASP A 271 63.47 -3.91 -13.43
N GLU A 272 63.88 -5.02 -12.79
CA GLU A 272 63.03 -6.17 -12.47
C GLU A 272 62.46 -6.20 -11.02
N ASP A 273 62.96 -5.38 -10.08
CA ASP A 273 62.51 -5.38 -8.68
C ASP A 273 61.49 -4.25 -8.37
N GLU A 274 60.25 -4.43 -8.84
CA GLU A 274 59.15 -3.47 -8.63
C GLU A 274 58.64 -3.37 -7.17
N TRP A 275 59.12 -4.22 -6.25
CA TRP A 275 58.61 -4.28 -4.88
C TRP A 275 58.81 -2.98 -4.10
N SER A 276 59.86 -2.22 -4.40
CA SER A 276 60.19 -0.96 -3.72
C SER A 276 59.09 0.08 -3.92
N ARG A 277 58.59 0.24 -5.16
CA ARG A 277 57.46 1.12 -5.49
C ARG A 277 56.19 0.73 -4.71
N TRP A 278 55.85 -0.56 -4.72
CA TRP A 278 54.64 -1.04 -4.06
C TRP A 278 54.69 -0.87 -2.53
N VAL A 279 55.86 -1.09 -1.92
CA VAL A 279 56.07 -0.85 -0.49
C VAL A 279 56.09 0.66 -0.17
N ASP A 280 56.59 1.50 -1.06
CA ASP A 280 56.57 2.96 -0.91
C ASP A 280 55.13 3.50 -0.86
N GLU A 281 54.28 3.06 -1.78
CA GLU A 281 52.84 3.37 -1.79
C GLU A 281 52.13 2.88 -0.53
N LEU A 282 52.43 1.65 -0.09
CA LEU A 282 51.90 1.09 1.15
C LEU A 282 52.25 1.98 2.34
N LEU A 283 53.51 2.38 2.46
CA LEU A 283 53.97 3.28 3.52
C LEU A 283 53.32 4.66 3.39
N GLY A 284 53.09 5.16 2.18
CA GLY A 284 52.35 6.40 1.93
C GLY A 284 50.92 6.36 2.49
N VAL A 285 50.25 5.20 2.42
CA VAL A 285 48.94 4.99 3.08
C VAL A 285 49.07 5.05 4.60
N LEU A 286 50.08 4.39 5.19
CA LEU A 286 50.30 4.42 6.65
C LEU A 286 50.68 5.82 7.15
N GLU A 287 51.35 6.59 6.29
CA GLU A 287 51.66 8.00 6.47
C GLU A 287 50.47 8.91 6.18
N GLY A 288 49.32 8.39 5.80
CA GLY A 288 48.11 9.18 5.57
C GLY A 288 48.29 10.25 4.50
N ASP A 289 49.16 10.01 3.52
CA ASP A 289 49.33 10.92 2.40
C ASP A 289 48.08 10.85 1.52
N SER A 290 47.34 11.95 1.45
CA SER A 290 46.13 12.03 0.63
C SER A 290 46.42 11.78 -0.85
N GLY A 291 47.58 12.22 -1.35
CA GLY A 291 47.95 12.02 -2.76
C GLY A 291 48.12 10.54 -3.11
N VAL A 292 48.72 9.77 -2.20
CA VAL A 292 48.86 8.30 -2.37
C VAL A 292 47.51 7.61 -2.29
N VAL A 293 46.63 8.03 -1.38
CA VAL A 293 45.25 7.52 -1.31
C VAL A 293 44.50 7.75 -2.62
N PHE A 294 44.55 8.97 -3.17
CA PHE A 294 43.93 9.28 -4.46
C PHE A 294 44.53 8.48 -5.61
N ALA A 295 45.86 8.36 -5.67
CA ALA A 295 46.55 7.59 -6.71
C ALA A 295 46.11 6.12 -6.72
N LEU A 296 46.14 5.45 -5.55
CA LEU A 296 45.70 4.06 -5.41
C LEU A 296 44.21 3.89 -5.74
N CYS A 297 43.36 4.85 -5.35
CA CYS A 297 41.95 4.83 -5.71
C CYS A 297 41.72 5.01 -7.21
N ASN A 298 42.49 5.87 -7.87
CA ASN A 298 42.37 6.15 -9.28
C ASN A 298 42.89 4.99 -10.16
N GLU A 299 43.95 4.30 -9.71
CA GLU A 299 44.45 3.10 -10.38
C GLU A 299 43.47 1.93 -10.33
N ALA A 300 42.63 1.85 -9.29
CA ALA A 300 41.66 0.77 -9.08
C ALA A 300 40.26 1.08 -9.63
N VAL A 301 40.08 2.12 -10.45
CA VAL A 301 38.76 2.50 -10.99
C VAL A 301 38.13 1.36 -11.80
N GLU A 302 38.95 0.59 -12.53
CA GLU A 302 38.47 -0.59 -13.27
C GLU A 302 37.93 -1.70 -12.35
N ASP A 303 38.36 -1.74 -11.09
CA ASP A 303 37.84 -2.64 -10.05
C ASP A 303 36.57 -2.10 -9.36
N GLY A 304 36.04 -0.97 -9.85
CA GLY A 304 34.87 -0.29 -9.32
C GLY A 304 35.17 0.69 -8.17
N TRP A 305 36.44 1.04 -7.95
CA TRP A 305 36.82 2.06 -6.96
C TRP A 305 36.54 3.47 -7.49
N GLY A 306 36.27 4.40 -6.57
CA GLY A 306 36.06 5.80 -6.88
C GLY A 306 36.00 6.65 -5.62
N PHE A 307 35.21 7.73 -5.67
CA PHE A 307 35.12 8.71 -4.59
C PHE A 307 34.67 8.09 -3.24
N ARG A 308 33.84 7.03 -3.29
CA ARG A 308 33.36 6.30 -2.10
C ARG A 308 34.50 5.62 -1.35
N GLU A 309 35.47 5.07 -2.06
CA GLU A 309 36.66 4.47 -1.48
C GLU A 309 37.48 5.51 -0.74
N VAL A 310 37.76 6.64 -1.38
CA VAL A 310 38.52 7.72 -0.77
C VAL A 310 37.84 8.21 0.52
N ILE A 311 36.53 8.48 0.48
CA ILE A 311 35.78 8.92 1.67
C ILE A 311 35.76 7.84 2.75
N GLY A 312 35.54 6.58 2.37
CA GLY A 312 35.44 5.47 3.30
C GLY A 312 36.73 5.22 4.08
N VAL A 313 37.88 5.51 3.48
CA VAL A 313 39.21 5.31 4.11
C VAL A 313 39.79 6.60 4.71
N TRP A 314 39.21 7.76 4.39
CA TRP A 314 39.72 9.08 4.80
C TRP A 314 39.87 9.21 6.31
N GLY A 315 38.84 8.82 7.05
CA GLY A 315 38.81 8.91 8.51
C GLY A 315 39.69 7.89 9.23
N VAL A 316 40.34 6.99 8.49
CA VAL A 316 41.25 5.97 9.02
C VAL A 316 42.72 6.35 8.74
N TRP A 317 43.01 6.89 7.57
CA TRP A 317 44.39 7.18 7.16
C TRP A 317 44.73 8.67 7.15
N VAL A 318 43.86 9.53 6.62
CA VAL A 318 44.17 10.94 6.34
C VAL A 318 43.79 11.84 7.51
N ASP A 319 42.52 11.82 7.93
CA ASP A 319 42.03 12.60 9.07
C ASP A 319 41.38 11.68 10.10
N VAL A 320 42.20 11.16 11.00
CA VAL A 320 41.78 10.22 12.05
C VAL A 320 40.86 10.86 13.10
N GLY A 321 40.79 12.19 13.13
CA GLY A 321 39.87 12.96 13.97
C GLY A 321 38.51 13.23 13.34
N LEU A 322 38.23 12.69 12.14
CA LEU A 322 37.06 13.03 11.34
C LEU A 322 35.73 12.78 12.09
N LYS A 323 34.93 13.84 12.20
CA LYS A 323 33.56 13.82 12.73
C LYS A 323 32.53 14.05 11.63
N ARG A 324 31.29 13.63 11.89
CA ARG A 324 30.14 13.81 10.97
C ARG A 324 29.96 15.26 10.52
N THR A 325 30.13 16.22 11.43
CA THR A 325 29.99 17.66 11.15
C THR A 325 31.01 18.21 10.15
N GLN A 326 32.09 17.47 9.88
CA GLN A 326 33.15 17.84 8.95
C GLN A 326 33.02 17.10 7.61
N LEU A 327 32.10 16.15 7.49
CA LEU A 327 32.00 15.24 6.34
C LEU A 327 31.73 15.99 5.04
N ALA A 328 30.83 16.99 5.06
CA ALA A 328 30.52 17.82 3.91
C ALA A 328 31.76 18.44 3.25
N LYS A 329 32.71 18.96 4.05
CA LYS A 329 33.95 19.56 3.55
C LYS A 329 34.91 18.54 2.96
N VAL A 330 34.94 17.33 3.53
CA VAL A 330 35.75 16.23 2.99
C VAL A 330 35.17 15.77 1.67
N VAL A 331 33.85 15.63 1.57
CA VAL A 331 33.15 15.24 0.35
C VAL A 331 33.38 16.26 -0.76
N GLU A 332 33.27 17.56 -0.46
CA GLU A 332 33.57 18.64 -1.41
C GLU A 332 34.99 18.51 -1.97
N ARG A 333 36.00 18.38 -1.09
CA ARG A 333 37.40 18.19 -1.51
C ARG A 333 37.61 16.92 -2.33
N VAL A 334 37.01 15.80 -1.93
CA VAL A 334 37.17 14.53 -2.64
C VAL A 334 36.48 14.60 -4.01
N ALA A 335 35.30 15.21 -4.10
CA ALA A 335 34.57 15.34 -5.36
C ALA A 335 35.26 16.29 -6.36
N GLU A 336 36.04 17.28 -5.89
CA GLU A 336 36.87 18.13 -6.74
C GLU A 336 37.98 17.33 -7.46
N GLU A 337 38.59 16.35 -6.77
CA GLU A 337 39.71 15.56 -7.29
C GLU A 337 39.24 14.28 -8.00
N MET A 338 38.20 13.64 -7.46
CA MET A 338 37.61 12.40 -7.93
C MET A 338 36.08 12.49 -7.84
N PRO A 339 35.41 13.10 -8.85
CA PRO A 339 33.97 13.25 -8.86
C PRO A 339 33.25 11.89 -8.99
N PRO A 340 32.00 11.77 -8.49
CA PRO A 340 31.17 10.60 -8.74
C PRO A 340 30.92 10.40 -10.25
N ASP A 341 30.78 9.14 -10.66
CA ASP A 341 30.47 8.81 -12.05
C ASP A 341 29.02 9.19 -12.37
N PRO A 342 28.76 10.14 -13.30
CA PRO A 342 27.41 10.58 -13.64
C PRO A 342 26.58 9.50 -14.33
N THR A 343 27.20 8.42 -14.82
CA THR A 343 26.49 7.28 -15.43
C THR A 343 25.89 6.33 -14.39
N ILE A 344 26.25 6.48 -13.11
CA ILE A 344 25.82 5.61 -12.01
C ILE A 344 25.07 6.47 -10.97
N PRO A 345 23.73 6.60 -11.06
CA PRO A 345 22.95 7.51 -10.21
C PRO A 345 23.09 7.28 -8.70
N VAL A 346 23.36 6.04 -8.27
CA VAL A 346 23.59 5.71 -6.85
C VAL A 346 24.85 6.40 -6.30
N GLN A 347 25.86 6.66 -7.13
CA GLN A 347 27.05 7.37 -6.69
C GLN A 347 26.73 8.82 -6.32
N GLU A 348 25.93 9.50 -7.15
CA GLU A 348 25.48 10.87 -6.86
C GLU A 348 24.59 10.90 -5.60
N LEU A 349 23.71 9.91 -5.44
CA LEU A 349 22.91 9.76 -4.21
C LEU A 349 23.80 9.60 -2.96
N HIS A 350 24.82 8.75 -3.02
CA HIS A 350 25.76 8.56 -1.90
C HIS A 350 26.57 9.83 -1.63
N ARG A 351 26.98 10.57 -2.67
CA ARG A 351 27.64 11.87 -2.53
C ARG A 351 26.75 12.85 -1.77
N ALA A 352 25.51 13.06 -2.19
CA ALA A 352 24.58 13.97 -1.54
C ALA A 352 24.31 13.60 -0.06
N ILE A 353 24.15 12.30 0.23
CA ILE A 353 23.98 11.80 1.61
C ILE A 353 25.21 12.07 2.48
N LEU A 354 26.42 11.82 1.96
CA LEU A 354 27.68 12.09 2.65
C LEU A 354 27.92 13.60 2.81
N ALA A 355 27.52 14.41 1.83
CA ALA A 355 27.61 15.86 1.85
C ALA A 355 26.63 16.51 2.84
N MET A 356 25.65 15.74 3.35
CA MET A 356 24.51 16.25 4.14
C MET A 356 23.67 17.27 3.35
N GLU A 357 23.39 16.94 2.09
CA GLU A 357 22.51 17.68 1.19
C GLU A 357 21.20 16.89 1.04
N GLU A 358 20.35 16.94 2.08
CA GLU A 358 19.20 16.02 2.20
C GLU A 358 18.19 16.20 1.08
N LEU A 359 17.91 17.44 0.66
CA LEU A 359 16.94 17.70 -0.42
C LEU A 359 17.40 17.10 -1.75
N GLU A 360 18.66 17.30 -2.12
CA GLU A 360 19.24 16.74 -3.33
C GLU A 360 19.27 15.21 -3.28
N ALA A 361 19.65 14.64 -2.13
CA ALA A 361 19.59 13.19 -1.91
C ALA A 361 18.17 12.64 -2.11
N LEU A 362 17.13 13.33 -1.65
CA LEU A 362 15.74 12.92 -1.85
C LEU A 362 15.28 13.03 -3.31
N GLU A 363 15.70 14.07 -4.03
CA GLU A 363 15.40 14.24 -5.45
C GLU A 363 16.04 13.14 -6.31
N ILE A 364 17.28 12.75 -6.00
CA ILE A 364 17.95 11.64 -6.68
C ILE A 364 17.31 10.31 -6.27
N ALA A 365 17.02 10.11 -4.98
CA ALA A 365 16.36 8.90 -4.50
C ALA A 365 15.00 8.68 -5.18
N ALA A 366 14.25 9.75 -5.44
CA ALA A 366 12.95 9.66 -6.11
C ALA A 366 13.05 9.19 -7.57
N GLN A 367 14.21 9.42 -8.21
CA GLN A 367 14.50 8.89 -9.55
C GLN A 367 14.92 7.41 -9.52
N VAL A 368 15.53 6.97 -8.41
CA VAL A 368 15.91 5.57 -8.20
C VAL A 368 14.67 4.73 -7.86
N ASP A 369 13.93 5.14 -6.84
CA ASP A 369 12.76 4.44 -6.34
C ASP A 369 11.91 5.36 -5.42
N PRO A 370 10.60 5.54 -5.69
CA PRO A 370 9.73 6.39 -4.88
C PRO A 370 9.62 5.95 -3.41
N TRP A 371 9.70 4.64 -3.13
CA TRP A 371 9.69 4.13 -1.75
C TRP A 371 10.93 4.61 -1.00
N LEU A 372 12.11 4.56 -1.61
CA LEU A 372 13.35 5.01 -1.00
C LEU A 372 13.26 6.49 -0.62
N ALA A 373 12.82 7.35 -1.54
CA ALA A 373 12.68 8.78 -1.27
C ALA A 373 11.71 9.07 -0.12
N ALA A 374 10.54 8.44 -0.09
CA ALA A 374 9.56 8.65 0.96
C ALA A 374 10.08 8.25 2.35
N HIS A 375 10.78 7.11 2.43
CA HIS A 375 11.30 6.59 3.68
C HIS A 375 12.53 7.36 4.17
N LEU A 376 13.42 7.78 3.26
CA LEU A 376 14.51 8.68 3.60
C LEU A 376 13.99 10.03 4.08
N ALA A 377 12.97 10.59 3.43
CA ALA A 377 12.38 11.86 3.85
C ALA A 377 11.75 11.77 5.24
N ASP A 378 11.10 10.65 5.55
CA ASP A 378 10.58 10.38 6.90
C ASP A 378 11.71 10.25 7.94
N ILE A 379 12.79 9.54 7.61
CA ILE A 379 13.98 9.41 8.47
C ILE A 379 14.62 10.79 8.71
N PHE A 380 14.89 11.57 7.66
CA PHE A 380 15.52 12.89 7.74
C PHE A 380 14.69 13.88 8.55
N GLU A 381 13.36 13.83 8.46
CA GLU A 381 12.48 14.60 9.33
C GLU A 381 12.63 14.18 10.80
N LYS A 382 12.71 12.87 11.09
CA LYS A 382 12.80 12.34 12.46
C LYS A 382 14.14 12.62 13.12
N VAL A 383 15.22 12.68 12.34
CA VAL A 383 16.54 13.11 12.82
C VAL A 383 16.72 14.64 12.77
N GLU A 384 15.66 15.39 12.47
CA GLU A 384 15.61 16.86 12.51
C GLU A 384 16.62 17.56 11.58
N THR A 385 16.86 16.98 10.40
CA THR A 385 17.82 17.53 9.41
C THR A 385 17.15 18.31 8.28
N LEU A 386 15.88 18.05 8.00
CA LEU A 386 15.16 18.76 6.93
C LEU A 386 14.83 20.21 7.31
N ASP A 387 15.09 21.13 6.38
CA ASP A 387 14.67 22.53 6.50
C ASP A 387 13.14 22.66 6.32
N PRO A 388 12.38 23.06 7.37
CA PRO A 388 10.93 23.26 7.26
C PRO A 388 10.55 24.45 6.35
N HIS A 389 11.49 25.33 6.03
CA HIS A 389 11.29 26.52 5.19
C HIS A 389 11.99 26.42 3.83
N GLY A 390 12.42 25.23 3.43
CA GLY A 390 13.12 24.98 2.17
C GLY A 390 12.27 25.20 0.91
N GLU A 391 12.87 24.94 -0.26
CA GLU A 391 12.29 25.25 -1.57
C GLU A 391 10.92 24.59 -1.82
N ILE A 392 10.75 23.34 -1.39
CA ILE A 392 9.48 22.61 -1.51
C ILE A 392 8.37 23.29 -0.71
N ALA A 393 8.66 23.73 0.51
CA ALA A 393 7.69 24.42 1.36
C ALA A 393 7.23 25.75 0.74
N GLN A 394 8.15 26.48 0.10
CA GLN A 394 7.83 27.74 -0.58
C GLN A 394 7.05 27.53 -1.89
N THR A 395 7.38 26.47 -2.64
CA THR A 395 6.80 26.20 -3.96
C THR A 395 5.43 25.55 -3.87
N TYR A 396 5.29 24.55 -3.00
CA TYR A 396 4.10 23.69 -2.92
C TYR A 396 3.26 23.92 -1.66
N GLY A 397 3.75 24.72 -0.69
CA GLY A 397 3.04 24.99 0.56
C GLY A 397 2.94 23.79 1.49
N MET A 398 3.86 22.82 1.37
CA MET A 398 3.88 21.59 2.17
C MET A 398 5.30 21.20 2.60
N GLY A 399 5.43 20.42 3.67
CA GLY A 399 6.73 19.97 4.14
C GLY A 399 7.43 19.05 3.13
N VAL A 400 8.77 19.10 3.10
CA VAL A 400 9.62 18.23 2.25
C VAL A 400 9.24 16.76 2.42
N ARG A 401 9.07 16.32 3.67
CA ARG A 401 8.67 14.95 4.01
C ARG A 401 7.29 14.57 3.45
N ASP A 402 6.30 15.45 3.59
CA ASP A 402 4.95 15.19 3.06
C ASP A 402 4.93 15.16 1.52
N TYR A 403 5.76 15.95 0.84
CA TYR A 403 5.89 15.92 -0.61
C TYR A 403 6.31 14.54 -1.13
N PHE A 404 7.40 13.97 -0.61
CA PHE A 404 7.89 12.66 -1.04
C PHE A 404 6.98 11.51 -0.57
N VAL A 405 6.43 11.57 0.64
CA VAL A 405 5.50 10.55 1.14
C VAL A 405 4.21 10.50 0.31
N LEU A 406 3.67 11.65 -0.09
CA LEU A 406 2.48 11.70 -0.95
C LEU A 406 2.79 11.22 -2.37
N ALA A 407 3.97 11.54 -2.92
CA ALA A 407 4.39 11.01 -4.22
C ALA A 407 4.47 9.48 -4.19
N TYR A 408 5.00 8.88 -3.11
CA TYR A 408 4.98 7.43 -2.95
C TYR A 408 3.56 6.87 -2.75
N ALA A 409 2.70 7.55 -2.00
CA ALA A 409 1.31 7.12 -1.88
C ALA A 409 0.59 7.12 -3.25
N GLU A 410 0.84 8.12 -4.09
CA GLU A 410 0.33 8.15 -5.47
C GLU A 410 0.92 7.03 -6.36
N HIS A 411 2.17 6.62 -6.11
CA HIS A 411 2.77 5.46 -6.75
C HIS A 411 2.03 4.16 -6.36
N LEU A 412 1.66 3.98 -5.09
CA LEU A 412 0.90 2.84 -4.59
C LEU A 412 -0.48 2.69 -5.24
N HIS A 413 -1.07 3.79 -5.73
CA HIS A 413 -2.32 3.79 -6.47
C HIS A 413 -2.29 2.90 -7.73
N SER A 414 -1.09 2.57 -8.23
CA SER A 414 -0.88 1.66 -9.36
C SER A 414 -1.36 0.23 -9.10
N ASP A 415 -1.38 -0.21 -7.84
CA ASP A 415 -1.88 -1.52 -7.42
C ASP A 415 -3.11 -1.40 -6.50
N PRO A 416 -4.31 -1.78 -6.97
CA PRO A 416 -5.55 -1.72 -6.17
C PRO A 416 -5.55 -2.57 -4.90
N THR A 417 -4.58 -3.45 -4.69
CA THR A 417 -4.45 -4.25 -3.46
C THR A 417 -3.75 -3.46 -2.34
N LEU A 418 -2.98 -2.42 -2.68
CA LEU A 418 -2.16 -1.63 -1.75
C LEU A 418 -2.88 -0.40 -1.17
N PHE A 419 -4.16 -0.20 -1.51
CA PHE A 419 -4.89 1.01 -1.13
C PHE A 419 -4.94 1.27 0.39
N GLU A 420 -4.89 0.24 1.24
CA GLU A 420 -4.85 0.44 2.70
C GLU A 420 -3.57 1.15 3.12
N ILE A 421 -2.45 0.71 2.53
CA ILE A 421 -1.13 1.28 2.78
C ILE A 421 -1.09 2.71 2.21
N GLU A 422 -1.60 2.91 0.99
CA GLU A 422 -1.77 4.23 0.36
C GLU A 422 -2.52 5.21 1.28
N LEU A 423 -3.71 4.83 1.74
CA LEU A 423 -4.54 5.67 2.61
C LEU A 423 -3.85 5.99 3.94
N GLU A 424 -3.11 5.04 4.52
CA GLU A 424 -2.38 5.30 5.76
C GLU A 424 -1.23 6.30 5.51
N TYR A 425 -0.41 6.12 4.46
CA TYR A 425 0.67 7.07 4.14
C TYR A 425 0.12 8.48 3.92
N MET A 426 -0.97 8.62 3.15
CA MET A 426 -1.66 9.90 2.99
C MET A 426 -2.13 10.44 4.34
N GLY A 427 -2.74 9.61 5.18
CA GLY A 427 -3.26 9.99 6.50
C GLY A 427 -2.20 10.46 7.50
N ARG A 428 -0.92 10.17 7.25
CA ARG A 428 0.22 10.66 8.05
C ARG A 428 0.78 11.99 7.54
N CYS A 429 0.23 12.58 6.48
CA CYS A 429 0.64 13.86 5.91
C CYS A 429 -0.37 14.98 6.28
N GLY A 430 0.08 16.22 6.36
CA GLY A 430 -0.75 17.37 6.71
C GLY A 430 -1.92 17.62 5.76
N THR A 431 -1.68 17.50 4.44
CA THR A 431 -2.71 17.61 3.38
C THR A 431 -3.35 16.26 3.04
N GLY A 432 -3.15 15.25 3.89
CA GLY A 432 -3.59 13.88 3.67
C GLY A 432 -5.10 13.73 3.49
N ARG A 433 -5.87 14.47 4.28
CA ARG A 433 -7.34 14.40 4.26
C ARG A 433 -7.94 14.77 2.90
N GLU A 434 -7.44 15.83 2.26
CA GLU A 434 -7.93 16.24 0.94
C GLU A 434 -7.59 15.21 -0.14
N ARG A 435 -6.38 14.63 -0.08
CA ARG A 435 -5.93 13.57 -0.98
C ARG A 435 -6.78 12.30 -0.83
N ILE A 436 -7.03 11.88 0.42
CA ILE A 436 -7.88 10.72 0.72
C ILE A 436 -9.31 10.95 0.22
N SER A 437 -9.90 12.13 0.45
CA SER A 437 -11.24 12.48 -0.06
C SER A 437 -11.33 12.31 -1.59
N ALA A 438 -10.28 12.70 -2.33
CA ALA A 438 -10.24 12.55 -3.78
C ALA A 438 -10.12 11.08 -4.24
N VAL A 439 -9.38 10.24 -3.50
CA VAL A 439 -9.07 8.86 -3.93
C VAL A 439 -10.08 7.83 -3.43
N ILE A 440 -10.62 8.00 -2.21
CA ILE A 440 -11.35 6.95 -1.49
C ILE A 440 -12.60 6.45 -2.22
N CYS A 441 -13.29 7.33 -2.96
CA CYS A 441 -14.46 6.97 -3.76
C CYS A 441 -14.13 6.17 -5.03
N HIS A 442 -12.86 6.12 -5.42
CA HIS A 442 -12.39 5.42 -6.61
C HIS A 442 -11.84 4.02 -6.33
N ILE A 443 -11.59 3.70 -5.06
CA ILE A 443 -11.10 2.39 -4.64
C ILE A 443 -12.18 1.31 -4.93
N PRO A 444 -11.81 0.20 -5.60
CA PRO A 444 -12.76 -0.83 -5.94
C PRO A 444 -13.24 -1.55 -4.67
N VAL A 445 -14.52 -1.39 -4.37
CA VAL A 445 -15.16 -2.00 -3.22
C VAL A 445 -15.38 -3.52 -3.39
N ILE A 446 -15.28 -4.02 -4.62
CA ILE A 446 -15.50 -5.43 -4.98
C ILE A 446 -14.18 -6.00 -5.52
N PRO A 447 -13.74 -7.18 -5.05
CA PRO A 447 -12.57 -7.83 -5.64
C PRO A 447 -12.84 -8.23 -7.10
N PRO A 448 -11.85 -8.12 -8.01
CA PRO A 448 -12.01 -8.53 -9.40
C PRO A 448 -12.36 -10.02 -9.50
N ALA A 449 -13.30 -10.35 -10.39
CA ALA A 449 -13.75 -11.72 -10.62
C ALA A 449 -12.58 -12.59 -11.10
N GLY A 450 -12.03 -13.43 -10.21
CA GLY A 450 -10.83 -14.23 -10.47
C GLY A 450 -10.10 -14.72 -9.22
N SER A 451 -10.32 -14.10 -8.04
CA SER A 451 -9.84 -14.66 -6.78
C SER A 451 -10.61 -15.95 -6.49
N LYS A 452 -10.00 -17.12 -6.73
CA LYS A 452 -10.56 -18.40 -6.33
C LYS A 452 -10.83 -18.32 -4.82
N ALA A 453 -12.10 -18.30 -4.43
CA ALA A 453 -12.51 -18.54 -3.06
C ALA A 453 -11.88 -19.87 -2.63
N SER A 454 -10.90 -19.84 -1.72
CA SER A 454 -10.36 -21.07 -1.17
C SER A 454 -11.46 -21.68 -0.31
N ALA A 455 -11.93 -22.87 -0.70
CA ALA A 455 -13.08 -23.52 -0.11
C ALA A 455 -12.88 -23.97 1.35
N ASP A 456 -11.72 -23.71 1.96
CA ASP A 456 -11.32 -24.23 3.26
C ASP A 456 -11.18 -23.19 4.38
N SER A 457 -11.43 -21.90 4.13
CA SER A 457 -11.63 -20.96 5.23
C SER A 457 -13.07 -21.03 5.71
N LYS A 458 -13.32 -21.80 6.77
CA LYS A 458 -14.52 -21.60 7.60
C LYS A 458 -14.54 -20.13 7.97
N SER A 459 -15.41 -19.37 7.32
CA SER A 459 -15.65 -17.96 7.60
C SER A 459 -15.90 -17.82 9.10
N LYS A 460 -14.93 -17.30 9.84
CA LYS A 460 -15.23 -16.58 11.08
C LYS A 460 -15.84 -15.24 10.68
N LEU A 461 -16.94 -15.30 9.92
CA LEU A 461 -17.91 -14.24 9.80
C LEU A 461 -18.60 -14.16 11.17
N LYS A 462 -17.88 -13.65 12.18
CA LYS A 462 -18.57 -12.92 13.23
C LYS A 462 -19.09 -11.69 12.54
N SER A 463 -20.30 -11.83 12.00
CA SER A 463 -21.28 -10.81 11.67
C SER A 463 -20.71 -9.49 11.15
N LEU A 464 -21.25 -9.03 10.03
CA LEU A 464 -21.70 -7.63 9.98
C LEU A 464 -22.52 -7.41 11.26
N GLY A 465 -21.84 -7.00 12.32
CA GLY A 465 -22.41 -6.78 13.62
C GLY A 465 -23.22 -5.54 13.41
N VAL A 466 -24.51 -5.71 13.24
CA VAL A 466 -25.43 -4.63 13.40
C VAL A 466 -25.49 -4.38 14.91
N ASP A 467 -25.28 -3.15 15.37
CA ASP A 467 -25.43 -2.83 16.80
C ASP A 467 -26.87 -3.15 17.26
N ASP A 468 -27.19 -2.97 18.54
CA ASP A 468 -28.55 -3.24 19.02
C ASP A 468 -29.63 -2.36 18.31
N GLN A 469 -29.20 -1.34 17.56
CA GLN A 469 -30.01 -0.45 16.71
C GLN A 469 -29.92 -0.80 15.20
N GLY A 470 -29.09 -1.80 14.92
CA GLY A 470 -28.54 -2.29 13.68
C GLY A 470 -27.92 -1.30 12.70
N LEU A 471 -27.25 -0.26 13.17
CA LEU A 471 -26.21 0.34 12.34
C LEU A 471 -25.07 -0.68 12.13
N PRO A 472 -24.39 -0.69 10.95
CA PRO A 472 -23.15 -1.44 10.81
C PRO A 472 -22.17 -0.99 11.91
N ILE A 473 -21.74 -1.92 12.76
CA ILE A 473 -20.68 -1.66 13.74
C ILE A 473 -19.41 -1.43 12.94
N THR A 474 -18.88 -0.21 12.98
CA THR A 474 -17.56 0.10 12.44
C THR A 474 -16.51 -0.70 13.22
N PRO A 475 -15.77 -1.63 12.59
CA PRO A 475 -14.68 -2.29 13.28
C PRO A 475 -13.55 -1.28 13.56
N ARG A 476 -13.01 -1.35 14.77
CA ARG A 476 -11.74 -0.71 15.13
C ARG A 476 -10.60 -1.56 14.57
N ILE A 477 -9.66 -0.91 13.90
CA ILE A 477 -8.52 -1.56 13.23
C ILE A 477 -7.60 -2.16 14.30
N VAL A 478 -7.60 -3.49 14.44
CA VAL A 478 -6.39 -4.34 14.53
C VAL A 478 -6.76 -5.75 14.07
N ASP A 479 -6.11 -6.21 12.99
CA ASP A 479 -5.51 -7.53 12.79
C ASP A 479 -5.46 -7.86 11.29
N ALA A 480 -4.23 -7.99 10.81
CA ALA A 480 -3.90 -8.39 9.46
C ALA A 480 -4.38 -9.82 9.17
N GLY A 481 -5.00 -10.03 8.01
CA GLY A 481 -5.24 -11.36 7.46
C GLY A 481 -6.47 -11.46 6.56
N MET A 482 -6.23 -11.52 5.24
CA MET A 482 -6.96 -12.34 4.24
C MET A 482 -8.42 -11.93 3.92
N TRP A 483 -8.67 -11.46 2.68
CA TRP A 483 -9.86 -10.68 2.28
C TRP A 483 -11.07 -11.46 1.70
N GLU A 484 -12.30 -11.26 2.26
CA GLU A 484 -13.62 -11.35 1.56
C GLU A 484 -14.39 -9.98 1.55
N GLY A 485 -15.14 -9.68 0.48
CA GLY A 485 -15.50 -8.31 0.03
C GLY A 485 -16.28 -7.36 0.98
N CYS A 486 -16.89 -7.83 2.07
CA CYS A 486 -17.57 -6.95 3.04
C CYS A 486 -16.57 -6.22 3.96
N ASP A 487 -15.45 -6.86 4.30
CA ASP A 487 -14.43 -6.29 5.19
C ASP A 487 -13.78 -5.03 4.58
N ARG A 488 -13.86 -4.87 3.25
CA ARG A 488 -13.38 -3.70 2.48
C ARG A 488 -14.22 -2.48 2.73
N VAL A 489 -15.51 -2.66 2.66
CA VAL A 489 -16.46 -1.58 2.88
C VAL A 489 -16.27 -1.03 4.29
N ASP A 490 -16.20 -1.92 5.27
CA ASP A 490 -16.11 -1.54 6.68
C ASP A 490 -14.83 -0.76 7.00
N LYS A 491 -13.69 -1.17 6.44
CA LYS A 491 -12.43 -0.42 6.55
C LYS A 491 -12.51 0.96 5.90
N LEU A 492 -13.02 1.05 4.66
CA LEU A 492 -13.18 2.33 3.97
C LEU A 492 -14.11 3.27 4.75
N LEU A 493 -15.19 2.75 5.30
CA LEU A 493 -16.11 3.52 6.16
C LEU A 493 -15.46 3.95 7.47
N SER A 494 -14.63 3.11 8.08
CA SER A 494 -13.84 3.45 9.27
C SER A 494 -12.86 4.60 9.01
N VAL A 495 -12.15 4.56 7.88
CA VAL A 495 -11.27 5.67 7.46
C VAL A 495 -12.08 6.96 7.22
N CYS A 496 -13.24 6.86 6.56
CA CYS A 496 -14.12 8.00 6.36
C CYS A 496 -14.59 8.60 7.70
N ASP A 497 -14.93 7.77 8.69
CA ASP A 497 -15.38 8.23 10.00
C ASP A 497 -14.26 8.95 10.77
N GLN A 498 -13.06 8.36 10.80
CA GLN A 498 -11.87 8.94 11.44
C GLN A 498 -11.50 10.32 10.86
N LEU A 499 -11.69 10.51 9.55
CA LEU A 499 -11.35 11.75 8.84
C LEU A 499 -12.53 12.71 8.64
N GLY A 500 -13.73 12.35 9.12
CA GLY A 500 -14.95 13.15 8.98
C GLY A 500 -15.44 13.30 7.53
N LEU A 501 -15.21 12.30 6.67
CA LEU A 501 -15.59 12.25 5.25
C LEU A 501 -16.99 11.65 5.05
N GLN A 502 -18.01 12.42 5.47
CA GLN A 502 -19.40 11.95 5.54
C GLN A 502 -20.11 11.90 4.18
N ASP A 503 -19.63 12.65 3.18
CA ASP A 503 -20.24 12.64 1.84
C ASP A 503 -19.68 11.50 1.00
N GLU A 504 -18.39 11.23 1.14
CA GLU A 504 -17.67 10.11 0.54
C GLU A 504 -18.21 8.77 1.07
N SER A 505 -18.43 8.65 2.38
CA SER A 505 -19.01 7.45 2.99
C SER A 505 -20.39 7.12 2.41
N ARG A 506 -21.23 8.15 2.17
CA ARG A 506 -22.54 7.99 1.53
C ARG A 506 -22.40 7.51 0.10
N GLU A 507 -21.43 8.01 -0.65
CA GLU A 507 -21.21 7.61 -2.04
C GLU A 507 -20.73 6.16 -2.13
N ILE A 508 -19.79 5.76 -1.27
CA ILE A 508 -19.34 4.36 -1.14
C ILE A 508 -20.53 3.45 -0.84
N CYS A 509 -21.37 3.80 0.15
CA CYS A 509 -22.54 3.00 0.50
C CYS A 509 -23.57 2.90 -0.65
N LYS A 510 -23.77 3.95 -1.47
CA LYS A 510 -24.64 3.87 -2.66
C LYS A 510 -24.09 2.88 -3.69
N VAL A 511 -22.79 2.90 -3.94
CA VAL A 511 -22.14 1.97 -4.89
C VAL A 511 -22.28 0.53 -4.41
N VAL A 512 -22.03 0.27 -3.12
CA VAL A 512 -22.20 -1.06 -2.50
C VAL A 512 -23.65 -1.53 -2.58
N ALA A 513 -24.60 -0.66 -2.24
CA ALA A 513 -26.01 -0.99 -2.31
C ALA A 513 -26.45 -1.36 -3.75
N GLN A 514 -25.96 -0.65 -4.76
CA GLN A 514 -26.23 -0.98 -6.16
C GLN A 514 -25.68 -2.35 -6.56
N HIS A 515 -24.49 -2.71 -6.06
CA HIS A 515 -23.91 -4.02 -6.32
C HIS A 515 -24.69 -5.15 -5.66
N LEU A 516 -24.97 -5.04 -4.36
CA LEU A 516 -25.77 -6.02 -3.62
C LEU A 516 -27.17 -6.20 -4.20
N THR A 517 -27.75 -5.12 -4.74
CA THR A 517 -29.03 -5.18 -5.47
C THR A 517 -28.93 -6.06 -6.72
N ARG A 518 -27.80 -6.04 -7.45
CA ARG A 518 -27.58 -6.91 -8.62
C ARG A 518 -27.40 -8.38 -8.22
N GLU A 519 -26.81 -8.63 -7.06
CA GLU A 519 -26.66 -9.97 -6.48
C GLU A 519 -27.93 -10.50 -5.79
N LYS A 520 -29.03 -9.73 -5.81
CA LYS A 520 -30.29 -10.01 -5.12
C LYS A 520 -30.19 -10.10 -3.59
N ASN A 521 -29.12 -9.57 -2.99
CA ASN A 521 -29.00 -9.46 -1.54
C ASN A 521 -29.66 -8.16 -1.03
N TYR A 522 -30.99 -8.15 -1.06
CA TYR A 522 -31.77 -6.94 -0.81
C TYR A 522 -31.71 -6.45 0.65
N GLY A 523 -31.57 -7.35 1.62
CA GLY A 523 -31.51 -6.98 3.05
C GLY A 523 -30.29 -6.12 3.39
N LEU A 524 -29.11 -6.54 2.94
CA LEU A 524 -27.90 -5.75 3.09
C LEU A 524 -27.95 -4.48 2.23
N ALA A 525 -28.46 -4.56 1.00
CA ALA A 525 -28.58 -3.40 0.12
C ALA A 525 -29.43 -2.27 0.74
N ILE A 526 -30.54 -2.60 1.40
CA ILE A 526 -31.40 -1.63 2.11
C ILE A 526 -30.66 -1.01 3.29
N SER A 527 -29.89 -1.80 4.02
CA SER A 527 -29.09 -1.32 5.16
C SER A 527 -28.07 -0.25 4.71
N TYR A 528 -27.36 -0.50 3.61
CA TYR A 528 -26.45 0.48 3.00
C TYR A 528 -27.17 1.68 2.40
N CYS A 529 -28.34 1.51 1.75
CA CYS A 529 -29.15 2.64 1.27
C CYS A 529 -29.61 3.54 2.42
N ALA A 530 -30.00 2.95 3.54
CA ALA A 530 -30.44 3.67 4.72
C ALA A 530 -29.30 4.46 5.37
N PHE A 531 -28.11 3.85 5.47
CA PHE A 531 -26.90 4.56 5.91
C PHE A 531 -26.57 5.74 4.98
N ALA A 532 -26.64 5.53 3.67
CA ALA A 532 -26.43 6.58 2.66
C ALA A 532 -27.57 7.62 2.60
N LYS A 533 -28.66 7.44 3.36
CA LYS A 533 -29.91 8.21 3.27
C LYS A 533 -30.51 8.24 1.84
N ASP A 534 -30.27 7.21 1.04
CA ASP A 534 -30.79 7.07 -0.32
C ASP A 534 -32.22 6.47 -0.33
N VAL A 535 -33.21 7.32 -0.08
CA VAL A 535 -34.64 6.95 -0.14
C VAL A 535 -35.05 6.45 -1.54
N ARG A 536 -34.42 6.97 -2.59
CA ARG A 536 -34.72 6.56 -3.97
C ARG A 536 -34.19 5.15 -4.24
N GLY A 537 -33.01 4.82 -3.70
CA GLY A 537 -32.42 3.48 -3.72
C GLY A 537 -33.33 2.44 -3.08
N VAL A 538 -33.85 2.72 -1.88
CA VAL A 538 -34.82 1.84 -1.21
C VAL A 538 -36.09 1.66 -2.05
N GLY A 539 -36.60 2.73 -2.67
CA GLY A 539 -37.74 2.65 -3.58
C GLY A 539 -37.47 1.73 -4.78
N ARG A 540 -36.28 1.82 -5.40
CA ARG A 540 -35.89 0.92 -6.50
C ARG A 540 -35.83 -0.53 -6.05
N ILE A 541 -35.25 -0.80 -4.88
CA ILE A 541 -35.18 -2.14 -4.30
C ILE A 541 -36.59 -2.69 -4.02
N ALA A 542 -37.49 -1.88 -3.46
CA ALA A 542 -38.88 -2.27 -3.23
C ALA A 542 -39.58 -2.67 -4.54
N THR A 543 -39.40 -1.91 -5.62
CA THR A 543 -39.93 -2.28 -6.94
C THR A 543 -39.32 -3.58 -7.47
N LEU A 544 -38.02 -3.82 -7.28
CA LEU A 544 -37.36 -5.07 -7.68
C LEU A 544 -37.84 -6.28 -6.89
N LEU A 545 -38.09 -6.14 -5.59
CA LEU A 545 -38.69 -7.20 -4.76
C LEU A 545 -40.09 -7.56 -5.25
N LEU A 546 -40.91 -6.56 -5.58
CA LEU A 546 -42.23 -6.75 -6.17
C LEU A 546 -42.16 -7.38 -7.56
N GLU A 547 -41.15 -7.05 -8.35
CA GLU A 547 -40.90 -7.69 -9.65
C GLU A 547 -40.50 -9.16 -9.50
N GLU A 548 -39.70 -9.50 -8.48
CA GLU A 548 -39.32 -10.87 -8.13
C GLU A 548 -40.56 -11.73 -7.79
N TYR A 549 -41.55 -11.14 -7.10
CA TYR A 549 -42.85 -11.79 -6.87
C TYR A 549 -43.55 -12.13 -8.19
N VAL A 550 -43.60 -11.20 -9.14
CA VAL A 550 -44.29 -11.41 -10.43
C VAL A 550 -43.58 -12.47 -11.28
N GLN A 551 -42.25 -12.57 -11.19
CA GLN A 551 -41.47 -13.51 -12.00
C GLN A 551 -41.36 -14.91 -11.39
N ASN A 552 -41.14 -14.99 -10.07
CA ASN A 552 -40.77 -16.23 -9.36
C ASN A 552 -41.79 -16.67 -8.30
N GLY A 553 -42.85 -15.89 -8.06
CA GLY A 553 -43.94 -16.23 -7.14
C GLY A 553 -43.70 -15.84 -5.68
N SER A 554 -44.68 -16.18 -4.83
CA SER A 554 -44.74 -15.78 -3.41
C SER A 554 -43.59 -16.34 -2.56
N ALA A 555 -43.21 -17.60 -2.73
CA ALA A 555 -42.17 -18.25 -1.91
C ALA A 555 -40.79 -17.59 -2.11
N ALA A 556 -40.43 -17.25 -3.35
CA ALA A 556 -39.19 -16.54 -3.66
C ALA A 556 -39.21 -15.12 -3.09
N PHE A 557 -40.34 -14.42 -3.19
CA PHE A 557 -40.53 -13.09 -2.62
C PHE A 557 -40.35 -13.08 -1.10
N VAL A 558 -41.08 -13.93 -0.36
CA VAL A 558 -41.00 -14.00 1.11
C VAL A 558 -39.57 -14.31 1.55
N LYS A 559 -38.87 -15.22 0.87
CA LYS A 559 -37.46 -15.54 1.17
C LYS A 559 -36.53 -14.31 1.10
N HIS A 560 -36.72 -13.42 0.13
CA HIS A 560 -35.90 -12.21 0.01
C HIS A 560 -36.32 -11.14 1.02
N VAL A 561 -37.60 -11.07 1.34
CA VAL A 561 -38.14 -10.09 2.30
C VAL A 561 -37.74 -10.42 3.73
N THR A 562 -37.66 -11.69 4.10
CA THR A 562 -37.21 -12.13 5.44
C THR A 562 -35.73 -11.82 5.71
N GLN A 563 -34.92 -11.58 4.67
CA GLN A 563 -33.53 -11.13 4.80
C GLN A 563 -33.42 -9.65 5.21
N ILE A 564 -34.50 -8.87 5.16
CA ILE A 564 -34.49 -7.45 5.50
C ILE A 564 -34.52 -7.29 7.03
N PRO A 565 -33.60 -6.49 7.62
CA PRO A 565 -33.59 -6.27 9.06
C PRO A 565 -34.91 -5.73 9.60
N ALA A 566 -35.37 -6.28 10.73
CA ALA A 566 -36.68 -6.01 11.32
C ALA A 566 -36.95 -4.52 11.60
N ARG A 567 -35.93 -3.70 11.86
CA ARG A 567 -36.11 -2.25 12.08
C ARG A 567 -36.71 -1.53 10.86
N TYR A 568 -36.37 -1.98 9.65
CA TYR A 568 -36.90 -1.40 8.42
C TYR A 568 -38.31 -1.90 8.10
N MET A 569 -38.71 -2.99 8.77
CA MET A 569 -40.03 -3.59 8.68
C MET A 569 -40.99 -3.08 9.77
N ARG A 570 -40.45 -2.45 10.84
CA ARG A 570 -41.26 -1.78 11.87
C ARG A 570 -41.84 -0.49 11.29
N VAL A 571 -43.12 -0.59 10.92
CA VAL A 571 -43.89 0.44 10.21
C VAL A 571 -44.05 1.71 11.05
N ASN A 572 -43.17 2.69 10.83
CA ASN A 572 -43.34 4.06 11.26
C ASN A 572 -43.55 4.94 10.03
N ALA A 573 -44.80 5.33 9.75
CA ALA A 573 -45.17 6.10 8.55
C ALA A 573 -44.45 7.47 8.41
N THR A 574 -43.77 7.93 9.45
CA THR A 574 -43.00 9.18 9.48
C THR A 574 -41.59 9.05 8.92
N ASP A 575 -41.03 7.83 8.83
CA ASP A 575 -39.69 7.62 8.26
C ASP A 575 -39.79 7.40 6.73
N PRO A 576 -39.17 8.27 5.90
CA PRO A 576 -39.16 8.13 4.45
C PRO A 576 -38.70 6.76 3.95
N ILE A 577 -37.82 6.07 4.68
CA ILE A 577 -37.29 4.76 4.28
C ILE A 577 -38.33 3.65 4.50
N THR A 578 -38.86 3.54 5.72
CA THR A 578 -39.85 2.50 6.06
C THR A 578 -41.16 2.70 5.31
N SER A 579 -41.54 3.94 4.99
CA SER A 579 -42.72 4.23 4.15
C SER A 579 -42.66 3.58 2.77
N ARG A 580 -41.46 3.45 2.19
CA ARG A 580 -41.25 2.82 0.87
C ARG A 580 -41.31 1.29 0.93
N LEU A 581 -41.00 0.71 2.09
CA LEU A 581 -41.02 -0.73 2.33
C LEU A 581 -42.35 -1.21 2.93
N GLN A 582 -43.22 -0.29 3.35
CA GLN A 582 -44.45 -0.60 4.07
C GLN A 582 -45.35 -1.59 3.32
N PHE A 583 -45.55 -1.41 2.01
CA PHE A 583 -46.35 -2.35 1.23
C PHE A 583 -45.67 -3.72 1.14
N VAL A 584 -44.38 -3.77 0.82
CA VAL A 584 -43.59 -5.00 0.68
C VAL A 584 -43.59 -5.82 1.97
N ALA A 585 -43.35 -5.17 3.11
CA ALA A 585 -43.33 -5.83 4.42
C ALA A 585 -44.68 -6.44 4.76
N ARG A 586 -45.77 -5.65 4.64
CA ARG A 586 -47.13 -6.13 4.95
C ARG A 586 -47.62 -7.19 3.98
N PHE A 587 -47.20 -7.13 2.72
CA PHE A 587 -47.53 -8.14 1.72
C PHE A 587 -46.78 -9.46 1.97
N ALA A 588 -45.55 -9.41 2.50
CA ALA A 588 -44.85 -10.61 2.96
C ALA A 588 -45.48 -11.21 4.22
N ASP A 589 -45.82 -10.39 5.22
CA ASP A 589 -46.55 -10.82 6.43
C ASP A 589 -47.84 -11.58 6.03
N PHE A 590 -48.56 -11.07 5.04
CA PHE A 590 -49.75 -11.72 4.48
C PHE A 590 -49.46 -13.14 3.98
N HIS A 591 -48.43 -13.32 3.16
CA HIS A 591 -48.08 -14.64 2.64
C HIS A 591 -47.62 -15.58 3.75
N THR A 592 -46.90 -15.09 4.75
CA THR A 592 -46.53 -15.89 5.93
C THR A 592 -47.78 -16.33 6.71
N PHE A 593 -48.74 -15.43 6.99
CA PHE A 593 -50.00 -15.81 7.64
C PHE A 593 -50.83 -16.79 6.81
N SER A 594 -50.79 -16.68 5.48
CA SER A 594 -51.47 -17.61 4.58
C SER A 594 -50.84 -19.01 4.59
N GLU A 595 -49.51 -19.09 4.68
CA GLU A 595 -48.76 -20.36 4.79
C GLU A 595 -48.96 -21.01 6.17
N ASP A 596 -49.00 -20.22 7.23
CA ASP A 596 -49.23 -20.68 8.62
C ASP A 596 -50.70 -21.11 8.88
N GLY A 597 -51.58 -21.00 7.89
CA GLY A 597 -53.00 -21.38 8.01
C GLY A 597 -53.87 -20.34 8.73
N ALA A 598 -53.32 -19.20 9.12
CA ALA A 598 -54.02 -18.09 9.79
C ALA A 598 -54.81 -17.22 8.80
N LYS A 599 -55.71 -17.85 8.02
CA LYS A 599 -56.46 -17.20 6.92
C LYS A 599 -57.24 -15.95 7.36
N GLY A 600 -57.82 -15.97 8.56
CA GLY A 600 -58.58 -14.83 9.09
C GLY A 600 -57.72 -13.59 9.40
N GLU A 601 -56.49 -13.77 9.87
CA GLU A 601 -55.55 -12.66 10.07
C GLU A 601 -55.00 -12.16 8.72
N ALA A 602 -54.74 -13.08 7.79
CA ALA A 602 -54.26 -12.76 6.45
C ALA A 602 -55.24 -11.85 5.67
N VAL A 603 -56.54 -12.20 5.61
CA VAL A 603 -57.53 -11.37 4.89
C VAL A 603 -57.75 -10.03 5.60
N ARG A 604 -57.81 -10.00 6.94
CA ARG A 604 -57.93 -8.74 7.70
C ARG A 604 -56.74 -7.81 7.47
N LEU A 605 -55.54 -8.36 7.25
CA LEU A 605 -54.36 -7.58 6.91
C LEU A 605 -54.49 -6.94 5.52
N LEU A 606 -54.95 -7.68 4.50
CA LEU A 606 -55.18 -7.15 3.15
C LEU A 606 -56.22 -6.03 3.15
N VAL A 607 -57.35 -6.20 3.85
CA VAL A 607 -58.38 -5.16 4.00
C VAL A 607 -57.77 -3.91 4.64
N ARG A 608 -57.02 -4.07 5.72
CA ARG A 608 -56.37 -2.94 6.43
C ARG A 608 -55.35 -2.22 5.55
N MET A 609 -54.63 -2.94 4.69
CA MET A 609 -53.68 -2.33 3.75
C MET A 609 -54.39 -1.49 2.69
N LEU A 610 -55.52 -1.96 2.18
CA LEU A 610 -56.36 -1.23 1.23
C LEU A 610 -56.99 0.00 1.90
N ASP A 611 -57.61 -0.15 3.06
CA ASP A 611 -58.24 0.96 3.81
C ASP A 611 -57.24 2.10 4.09
N ARG A 612 -56.03 1.76 4.55
CA ARG A 612 -54.95 2.74 4.80
C ARG A 612 -54.25 3.26 3.55
N SER A 613 -54.70 2.91 2.35
CA SER A 613 -54.11 3.31 1.06
C SER A 613 -52.62 2.96 0.89
N ILE A 614 -52.17 1.90 1.56
CA ILE A 614 -50.77 1.43 1.50
C ILE A 614 -50.49 0.74 0.16
N VAL A 615 -51.51 0.10 -0.41
CA VAL A 615 -51.41 -0.68 -1.66
C VAL A 615 -51.28 0.24 -2.87
N PRO A 616 -50.20 0.14 -3.67
CA PRO A 616 -50.06 0.88 -4.93
C PRO A 616 -51.20 0.55 -5.90
N ARG A 617 -51.64 1.52 -6.72
CA ARG A 617 -52.79 1.37 -7.64
C ARG A 617 -52.69 0.11 -8.51
N ALA A 618 -51.53 -0.13 -9.10
CA ALA A 618 -51.28 -1.28 -9.97
C ALA A 618 -51.36 -2.64 -9.27
N TRP A 619 -51.29 -2.67 -7.94
CA TRP A 619 -51.33 -3.89 -7.12
C TRP A 619 -52.70 -4.14 -6.47
N GLN A 620 -53.63 -3.19 -6.54
CA GLN A 620 -54.95 -3.31 -5.91
C GLN A 620 -55.74 -4.51 -6.44
N ALA A 621 -55.68 -4.76 -7.76
CA ALA A 621 -56.35 -5.89 -8.38
C ALA A 621 -55.80 -7.25 -7.92
N VAL A 622 -54.48 -7.35 -7.70
CA VAL A 622 -53.82 -8.56 -7.20
C VAL A 622 -54.23 -8.84 -5.76
N VAL A 623 -54.17 -7.81 -4.91
CA VAL A 623 -54.59 -7.91 -3.49
C VAL A 623 -56.06 -8.32 -3.36
N LEU A 624 -56.94 -7.82 -4.22
CA LEU A 624 -58.36 -8.21 -4.25
C LEU A 624 -58.56 -9.68 -4.66
N LEU A 625 -57.77 -10.16 -5.63
CA LEU A 625 -57.80 -11.56 -6.05
C LEU A 625 -57.31 -12.48 -4.93
N ASP A 626 -56.21 -12.12 -4.26
CA ASP A 626 -55.67 -12.86 -3.12
C ASP A 626 -56.68 -12.90 -1.94
N ALA A 627 -57.33 -11.77 -1.63
CA ALA A 627 -58.40 -11.70 -0.63
C ALA A 627 -59.59 -12.61 -1.00
N ALA A 628 -60.01 -12.61 -2.27
CA ALA A 628 -61.10 -13.46 -2.72
C ALA A 628 -60.76 -14.96 -2.62
N SER A 629 -59.53 -15.35 -2.98
CA SER A 629 -59.09 -16.75 -2.91
C SER A 629 -59.18 -17.32 -1.49
N LEU A 630 -58.85 -16.51 -0.47
CA LEU A 630 -58.97 -16.91 0.93
C LEU A 630 -60.42 -16.98 1.44
N LEU A 631 -61.29 -16.08 0.97
CA LEU A 631 -62.72 -16.06 1.34
C LEU A 631 -63.51 -17.20 0.71
N GLU A 632 -63.14 -17.62 -0.50
CA GLU A 632 -63.74 -18.78 -1.18
C GLU A 632 -63.39 -20.09 -0.47
N GLY A 633 -62.16 -20.22 0.05
CA GLY A 633 -61.69 -21.40 0.78
C GLY A 633 -62.15 -21.53 2.24
N SER A 634 -63.08 -20.69 2.72
CA SER A 634 -63.62 -20.70 4.09
C SER A 634 -65.14 -20.80 4.09
N GLU A 635 -65.66 -22.03 3.94
CA GLU A 635 -67.11 -22.30 3.87
C GLU A 635 -67.80 -22.27 5.26
N GLU A 636 -67.07 -22.43 6.36
CA GLU A 636 -67.66 -22.58 7.71
C GLU A 636 -67.55 -21.33 8.60
N GLU A 637 -66.50 -20.50 8.44
CA GLU A 637 -66.23 -19.35 9.32
C GLU A 637 -66.24 -18.01 8.55
N LEU A 638 -66.79 -16.95 9.18
CA LEU A 638 -66.72 -15.58 8.67
C LEU A 638 -65.37 -14.95 9.04
N LEU A 639 -64.45 -14.89 8.07
CA LEU A 639 -63.09 -14.41 8.29
C LEU A 639 -62.98 -12.88 8.43
N ILE A 640 -63.94 -12.12 7.89
CA ILE A 640 -64.00 -10.65 7.91
C ILE A 640 -65.40 -10.12 8.21
N THR A 641 -65.50 -8.86 8.65
CA THR A 641 -66.79 -8.22 8.93
C THR A 641 -67.55 -7.85 7.66
N THR A 642 -68.85 -7.56 7.79
CA THR A 642 -69.67 -7.10 6.66
C THR A 642 -69.18 -5.74 6.13
N ASP A 643 -68.65 -4.88 7.01
CA ASP A 643 -68.11 -3.57 6.63
C ASP A 643 -66.80 -3.74 5.82
N ASP A 644 -65.93 -4.67 6.23
CA ASP A 644 -64.73 -5.03 5.48
C ASP A 644 -65.05 -5.53 4.06
N ALA A 645 -66.10 -6.35 3.93
CA ALA A 645 -66.57 -6.85 2.64
C ALA A 645 -67.12 -5.73 1.73
N TYR A 646 -67.79 -4.73 2.31
CA TYR A 646 -68.19 -3.53 1.55
C TYR A 646 -67.00 -2.68 1.13
N GLU A 647 -65.94 -2.58 1.93
CA GLU A 647 -64.71 -1.90 1.54
C GLU A 647 -63.99 -2.59 0.38
N LEU A 648 -63.89 -3.92 0.39
CA LEU A 648 -63.37 -4.67 -0.76
C LEU A 648 -64.21 -4.44 -2.02
N LEU A 649 -65.55 -4.42 -1.89
CA LEU A 649 -66.46 -4.13 -2.99
C LEU A 649 -66.28 -2.68 -3.51
N ARG A 650 -66.02 -1.71 -2.63
CA ARG A 650 -65.74 -0.32 -3.00
C ARG A 650 -64.48 -0.21 -3.85
N TYR A 651 -63.41 -0.90 -3.46
CA TYR A 651 -62.18 -0.95 -4.26
C TYR A 651 -62.36 -1.65 -5.59
N LEU A 652 -63.08 -2.78 -5.62
CA LEU A 652 -63.43 -3.48 -6.85
C LEU A 652 -64.21 -2.57 -7.80
N GLN A 653 -65.26 -1.91 -7.32
CA GLN A 653 -66.07 -0.99 -8.12
C GLN A 653 -65.26 0.21 -8.64
N ASN A 654 -64.33 0.73 -7.84
CA ASN A 654 -63.43 1.79 -8.27
C ASN A 654 -62.56 1.35 -9.46
N ILE A 655 -62.00 0.14 -9.42
CA ILE A 655 -61.19 -0.40 -10.54
C ILE A 655 -62.04 -0.49 -11.82
N TYR A 656 -63.24 -1.09 -11.78
CA TYR A 656 -64.12 -1.14 -12.96
C TYR A 656 -64.47 0.25 -13.51
N THR A 657 -64.71 1.21 -12.62
CA THR A 657 -65.06 2.58 -13.01
C THR A 657 -63.87 3.28 -13.68
N GLN A 658 -62.66 3.18 -13.10
CA GLN A 658 -61.46 3.79 -13.67
C GLN A 658 -61.03 3.12 -14.99
N THR A 659 -61.18 1.80 -15.10
CA THR A 659 -60.91 1.10 -16.36
C THR A 659 -61.89 1.51 -17.46
N ALA A 660 -63.17 1.70 -17.15
CA ALA A 660 -64.15 2.22 -18.11
C ALA A 660 -63.83 3.66 -18.58
N LEU A 661 -63.13 4.45 -17.74
CA LEU A 661 -62.65 5.80 -18.06
C LEU A 661 -61.31 5.82 -18.80
N GLY A 662 -60.75 4.65 -19.15
CA GLY A 662 -59.51 4.53 -19.92
C GLY A 662 -58.22 4.51 -19.08
N ALA A 663 -58.31 4.42 -17.75
CA ALA A 663 -57.16 4.33 -16.84
C ALA A 663 -56.86 2.88 -16.39
N GLY A 664 -57.28 1.87 -17.16
CA GLY A 664 -57.17 0.47 -16.75
C GLY A 664 -55.73 -0.05 -16.68
N SER A 665 -54.80 0.54 -17.47
CA SER A 665 -53.37 0.25 -17.36
C SER A 665 -52.83 0.49 -15.94
N ASP A 666 -53.29 1.54 -15.25
CA ASP A 666 -52.77 1.94 -13.95
C ASP A 666 -53.16 0.98 -12.81
N TYR A 667 -54.18 0.15 -13.02
CA TYR A 667 -54.75 -0.75 -12.01
C TYR A 667 -54.57 -2.24 -12.35
N LEU A 668 -54.49 -2.59 -13.64
CA LEU A 668 -54.53 -3.98 -14.11
C LEU A 668 -53.19 -4.49 -14.63
N GLU A 669 -52.17 -3.62 -14.79
CA GLU A 669 -50.88 -3.99 -15.38
C GLU A 669 -50.21 -5.19 -14.69
N VAL A 670 -50.15 -5.19 -13.35
CA VAL A 670 -49.48 -6.26 -12.60
C VAL A 670 -50.28 -7.57 -12.70
N LEU A 671 -51.61 -7.49 -12.56
CA LEU A 671 -52.48 -8.66 -12.67
C LEU A 671 -52.37 -9.30 -14.06
N ALA A 672 -52.41 -8.48 -15.12
CA ALA A 672 -52.26 -8.94 -16.50
C ALA A 672 -50.91 -9.62 -16.77
N ARG A 673 -49.84 -9.17 -16.11
CA ARG A 673 -48.51 -9.80 -16.20
C ARG A 673 -48.46 -11.15 -15.49
N ILE A 674 -49.08 -11.27 -14.32
CA ILE A 674 -49.14 -12.53 -13.55
C ILE A 674 -49.96 -13.59 -14.31
N THR A 675 -51.08 -13.20 -14.93
CA THR A 675 -51.98 -14.15 -15.61
C THR A 675 -51.51 -14.59 -17.00
N MET A 676 -50.78 -13.74 -17.75
CA MET A 676 -50.50 -14.00 -19.18
C MET A 676 -49.05 -13.78 -19.66
N ARG A 677 -48.06 -13.51 -18.79
CA ARG A 677 -46.66 -13.23 -19.20
C ARG A 677 -46.54 -12.21 -20.35
N GLY A 678 -47.42 -11.20 -20.38
CA GLY A 678 -47.16 -9.90 -20.98
C GLY A 678 -47.24 -9.72 -22.51
N LYS A 679 -48.20 -10.32 -23.25
CA LYS A 679 -48.43 -9.90 -24.65
C LYS A 679 -49.91 -9.81 -25.06
N GLY A 680 -50.37 -8.58 -25.32
CA GLY A 680 -51.55 -8.28 -26.17
C GLY A 680 -52.60 -7.35 -25.57
N ASN A 681 -53.34 -6.63 -26.42
CA ASN A 681 -54.53 -5.81 -26.06
C ASN A 681 -55.68 -6.62 -25.42
N THR A 682 -55.57 -7.96 -25.37
CA THR A 682 -56.52 -8.87 -24.71
C THR A 682 -56.25 -9.03 -23.22
N ALA A 683 -55.03 -8.75 -22.75
CA ALA A 683 -54.61 -9.00 -21.37
C ALA A 683 -55.37 -8.14 -20.34
N GLU A 684 -55.72 -6.91 -20.69
CA GLU A 684 -56.52 -6.03 -19.82
C GLU A 684 -57.97 -6.54 -19.66
N LYS A 685 -58.57 -7.04 -20.74
CA LYS A 685 -59.93 -7.62 -20.71
C LYS A 685 -59.98 -8.90 -19.89
N GLU A 686 -58.95 -9.73 -19.98
CA GLU A 686 -58.87 -10.98 -19.21
C GLU A 686 -58.53 -10.74 -17.73
N ALA A 687 -57.70 -9.73 -17.44
CA ALA A 687 -57.48 -9.27 -16.06
C ALA A 687 -58.80 -8.77 -15.43
N LEU A 688 -59.63 -8.03 -16.19
CA LEU A 688 -60.99 -7.66 -15.75
C LEU A 688 -61.89 -8.88 -15.54
N GLN A 689 -61.85 -9.88 -16.43
CA GLN A 689 -62.62 -11.13 -16.26
C GLN A 689 -62.19 -11.89 -15.01
N SER A 690 -60.90 -11.86 -14.66
CA SER A 690 -60.40 -12.47 -13.41
C SER A 690 -60.98 -11.78 -12.17
N LEU A 691 -61.31 -10.48 -12.25
CA LEU A 691 -61.99 -9.74 -11.19
C LEU A 691 -63.50 -10.02 -11.11
N ASP A 692 -64.12 -10.61 -12.14
CA ASP A 692 -65.51 -11.08 -12.05
C ASP A 692 -65.63 -12.23 -11.03
N ILE A 693 -64.56 -13.03 -10.85
CA ILE A 693 -64.46 -14.05 -9.80
C ILE A 693 -64.52 -13.39 -8.43
N VAL A 694 -63.74 -12.32 -8.21
CA VAL A 694 -63.76 -11.53 -6.96
C VAL A 694 -65.18 -11.00 -6.69
N ARG A 695 -65.86 -10.48 -7.72
CA ARG A 695 -67.24 -9.99 -7.61
C ARG A 695 -68.21 -11.08 -7.16
N LEU A 696 -68.10 -12.28 -7.73
CA LEU A 696 -68.94 -13.43 -7.39
C LEU A 696 -68.68 -13.91 -5.95
N VAL A 697 -67.41 -14.01 -5.55
CA VAL A 697 -67.01 -14.43 -4.20
C VAL A 697 -67.52 -13.45 -3.14
N LEU A 698 -67.34 -12.14 -3.37
CA LEU A 698 -67.85 -11.11 -2.45
C LEU A 698 -69.39 -11.11 -2.36
N ALA A 699 -70.09 -11.33 -3.47
CA ALA A 699 -71.55 -11.43 -3.47
C ALA A 699 -72.04 -12.64 -2.67
N ARG A 700 -71.40 -13.81 -2.82
CA ARG A 700 -71.69 -15.00 -2.01
C ARG A 700 -71.37 -14.79 -0.53
N TYR A 701 -70.25 -14.14 -0.24
CA TYR A 701 -69.84 -13.84 1.13
C TYR A 701 -70.82 -12.88 1.84
N LEU A 702 -71.22 -11.80 1.17
CA LEU A 702 -72.23 -10.87 1.69
C LEU A 702 -73.59 -11.55 1.90
N ALA A 703 -74.01 -12.42 0.98
CA ALA A 703 -75.22 -13.22 1.15
C ALA A 703 -75.13 -14.11 2.41
N ARG A 704 -73.99 -14.76 2.65
CA ARG A 704 -73.75 -15.55 3.88
C ARG A 704 -73.81 -14.68 5.14
N CYS A 705 -73.18 -13.50 5.13
CA CYS A 705 -73.27 -12.56 6.25
C CYS A 705 -74.71 -12.15 6.56
N THR A 706 -75.58 -12.02 5.54
CA THR A 706 -77.00 -11.71 5.75
C THR A 706 -77.79 -12.90 6.29
N VAL A 707 -77.46 -14.13 5.89
CA VAL A 707 -78.14 -15.35 6.33
C VAL A 707 -77.74 -15.74 7.76
N GLN A 708 -76.51 -15.50 8.21
CA GLN A 708 -76.07 -15.73 9.60
C GLN A 708 -76.49 -14.62 10.58
N ARG A 709 -76.97 -13.48 10.09
CA ARG A 709 -77.55 -12.39 10.92
C ARG A 709 -79.06 -12.55 11.15
N MET A 710 -79.73 -13.39 10.37
CA MET A 710 -81.11 -13.84 10.60
C MET A 710 -81.11 -15.04 11.53
#